data_AF-A0A954VSH0-F1
#
_entry.id   AF-A0A954VSH0-F1
#
_cell.length_a   1.000
_cell.length_b   1.000
_cell.length_c   1.000
_cell.angle_alpha   90.00
_cell.angle_beta   90.00
_cell.angle_gamma   90.00
#
_symmetry.space_group_name_H-M   'P 1'
#
loop_
_entity.id
_entity.type
_entity.pdbx_description
1 polymer ?
#
loop_
_entity_poly.entity_id
_entity_poly.type
_entity_poly.pdbx_seq_one_letter_code
_entity_poly.pdbx_strand_id
1 'polypeptide(L)'
;MKHIMPSKRFVKLEELESRQLLAADVAQLWPPAWMDSVQDIAPVANASDGRVLKIVGGGKADANQWPGIVALTHLSEDHFCGGTLIAPDVVVTAAHCVEAETPDTMKVISGRYDLRTNDGEVLPVDSIFIHRNWNPVTNSGDIAILFLTEPSSSTPFDFVRTNQTSLTAPGIMARTAGWGATENDTSPPELYDVEVPIISNSVANQVNWLAGEVSASMLAAGSTGKDSCQGDSGGPLVVLNDEGDYVLAGITSWGIGCGEPNKPGVYTRVSSYASWIESVVEPSSTGVLLLESATLLAYDSVTVQVNDLDLAGQGSVQLDVNGSGGDRETIELPETSPGRFRGTVLLASGSGTNGNGIVEAEGGNSVAFVYRDADDGTGRIRNVTQRVTIVGDDHGSEASTATSIETGTTNGVINSGRDTDWFAFTPEAGTTYRIQTVLTSLGDSVLRMFAPDGTTKLGDNDDVGSSYASRLIWQAPTNQTVYFQVSGLLGSTGSFRLNVSKYSTVDDVGNGIADAALVESGTTLAEINTAAEPDWFQLPVYAGVSYTFLTRLTSLSDSYLRLFDEDGYHVLAENDDSGAGFASRIEWTAERDQVVYLEVTGVNGTTGRYTLVRNQSIPADPYENNDSFSDAFDLGTDDITLADMTIHSSRNDDWFRWTSQRTSDVALSLTSHANEGSIAFEVFNDQNELLHSIPSAEGLAEWTVSTEPGQVVYIRVFADVGTTIPGYEFSIRYQDLGFEPGDVNQDGAVNVADVDELCNAMQSNKPALQFDLNQDAVVDQLDLDYLLIDVLQSGGVGDVNLDGVFNSGDLVAVFSLGEYEDGIASNSKWSSGDWNCDGEFDSSDFVIAFQDGSYSAAGKKVSPSEVADWASAMQDDRQRLRVTHE
;
A
#
# COMPACT_ATOMS: atom_id res chain seq x y z
N MET A 1 26.13 30.84 -59.21
CA MET A 1 26.26 32.32 -59.15
C MET A 1 26.12 32.69 -57.67
N LYS A 2 27.24 32.99 -56.98
CA LYS A 2 27.68 34.35 -56.62
C LYS A 2 26.55 35.17 -55.96
N HIS A 3 26.65 35.77 -54.79
CA HIS A 3 27.72 36.05 -53.81
C HIS A 3 27.05 37.07 -52.86
N ILE A 4 27.13 37.04 -51.53
CA ILE A 4 28.16 37.72 -50.69
C ILE A 4 27.59 37.78 -49.25
N MET A 5 28.34 37.19 -48.30
CA MET A 5 28.43 37.69 -46.92
C MET A 5 29.47 38.84 -46.89
N PRO A 6 29.47 39.71 -45.87
CA PRO A 6 30.46 39.56 -44.78
C PRO A 6 29.98 40.17 -43.43
N SER A 7 30.64 40.07 -42.28
CA SER A 7 31.61 39.16 -41.66
C SER A 7 31.96 39.71 -40.26
N LYS A 8 32.34 38.81 -39.34
CA LYS A 8 33.29 38.97 -38.20
C LYS A 8 32.80 39.81 -37.00
N ARG A 9 33.08 39.47 -35.73
CA ARG A 9 34.27 38.82 -35.13
C ARG A 9 34.00 38.39 -33.67
N PHE A 10 34.56 37.25 -33.27
CA PHE A 10 34.75 36.76 -31.89
C PHE A 10 35.61 37.69 -31.01
N VAL A 11 35.50 37.59 -29.67
CA VAL A 11 36.59 37.25 -28.71
C VAL A 11 36.11 37.21 -27.23
N LYS A 12 36.37 36.05 -26.60
CA LYS A 12 36.80 35.65 -25.22
C LYS A 12 36.07 36.03 -23.91
N LEU A 13 35.89 34.96 -23.12
CA LEU A 13 35.82 34.84 -21.65
C LEU A 13 37.11 35.33 -20.94
N GLU A 14 36.96 35.95 -19.76
CA GLU A 14 37.64 35.59 -18.48
C GLU A 14 37.25 36.58 -17.33
N GLU A 15 36.68 36.01 -16.26
CA GLU A 15 36.92 36.23 -14.82
C GLU A 15 37.06 37.65 -14.17
N LEU A 16 36.13 37.98 -13.25
CA LEU A 16 36.36 38.19 -11.79
C LEU A 16 35.26 39.06 -11.13
N GLU A 17 34.52 38.40 -10.22
CA GLU A 17 34.10 38.83 -8.87
C GLU A 17 33.46 40.20 -8.58
N SER A 18 32.24 40.10 -8.06
CA SER A 18 31.72 40.82 -6.88
C SER A 18 31.51 42.35 -6.97
N ARG A 19 30.24 42.75 -6.96
CA ARG A 19 29.68 43.74 -6.01
C ARG A 19 28.19 43.91 -6.22
N GLN A 20 27.43 43.57 -5.17
CA GLN A 20 26.10 44.10 -4.88
C GLN A 20 26.10 45.62 -5.06
N LEU A 21 25.03 46.18 -5.62
CA LEU A 21 24.35 47.37 -5.10
C LEU A 21 23.03 47.58 -5.86
N LEU A 22 21.95 47.50 -5.07
CA LEU A 22 20.70 48.28 -5.11
C LEU A 22 19.65 47.98 -6.19
N ALA A 23 18.62 47.29 -5.72
CA ALA A 23 17.26 47.43 -6.20
C ALA A 23 16.77 48.89 -6.04
N ALA A 24 16.38 49.50 -7.15
CA ALA A 24 15.41 50.60 -7.20
C ALA A 24 14.99 50.80 -8.66
N ASP A 25 13.86 50.20 -9.04
CA ASP A 25 12.87 50.78 -9.96
C ASP A 25 11.64 49.87 -9.93
N VAL A 26 10.64 50.27 -9.14
CA VAL A 26 9.40 49.54 -8.88
C VAL A 26 8.22 50.27 -9.54
N ALA A 27 7.38 49.44 -10.17
CA ALA A 27 5.92 49.51 -10.32
C ALA A 27 5.23 50.50 -11.27
N GLN A 28 4.44 49.89 -12.15
CA GLN A 28 3.05 50.22 -12.47
C GLN A 28 2.45 48.90 -13.01
N LEU A 29 1.44 48.22 -12.45
CA LEU A 29 0.14 48.65 -11.93
C LEU A 29 -0.52 47.48 -11.14
N TRP A 30 -0.86 47.67 -9.86
CA TRP A 30 -2.10 47.13 -9.24
C TRP A 30 -2.34 47.79 -7.85
N PRO A 31 -3.57 48.25 -7.50
CA PRO A 31 -3.91 48.79 -6.17
C PRO A 31 -4.38 47.72 -5.15
N PRO A 32 -4.42 48.04 -3.84
CA PRO A 32 -3.92 47.16 -2.79
C PRO A 32 -4.97 46.66 -1.76
N ALA A 33 -4.44 45.81 -0.86
CA ALA A 33 -4.83 45.53 0.54
C ALA A 33 -5.33 44.07 0.71
N TRP A 34 -4.77 43.20 1.55
CA TRP A 34 -4.12 43.38 2.86
C TRP A 34 -2.98 42.35 3.05
N MET A 35 -1.80 42.83 3.46
CA MET A 35 -0.71 42.02 4.01
C MET A 35 0.12 42.92 4.94
N ASP A 36 -0.10 42.81 6.25
CA ASP A 36 0.85 43.12 7.33
C ASP A 36 0.84 41.80 8.14
N SER A 37 1.90 41.05 8.38
CA SER A 37 3.29 41.42 8.63
C SER A 37 4.17 40.15 8.54
N VAL A 38 5.19 40.13 7.67
CA VAL A 38 6.35 39.22 7.78
C VAL A 38 7.62 40.02 7.47
N GLN A 39 8.41 40.29 8.50
CA GLN A 39 9.84 40.66 8.49
C GLN A 39 10.44 39.68 9.52
N ASP A 40 11.41 38.81 9.26
CA ASP A 40 12.71 39.00 8.62
C ASP A 40 13.23 37.66 8.05
N ILE A 41 13.91 37.70 6.88
CA ILE A 41 14.76 36.59 6.39
C ILE A 41 16.16 37.15 6.13
N ALA A 42 17.18 36.50 6.69
CA ALA A 42 18.58 36.66 6.30
C ALA A 42 19.08 35.34 5.65
N PRO A 43 19.97 35.38 4.63
CA PRO A 43 20.36 34.19 3.86
C PRO A 43 21.77 33.68 4.20
N VAL A 44 22.00 32.37 4.36
CA VAL A 44 23.32 31.73 4.15
C VAL A 44 23.21 30.24 3.72
N ALA A 45 23.74 29.99 2.51
CA ALA A 45 24.57 28.88 1.97
C ALA A 45 24.34 27.37 2.26
N ASN A 46 24.49 26.62 1.15
CA ASN A 46 24.67 25.16 0.99
C ASN A 46 25.51 24.44 2.07
N ALA A 47 24.98 23.30 2.52
CA ALA A 47 25.74 22.07 2.74
C ALA A 47 24.77 20.87 2.74
N SER A 48 25.16 19.83 2.01
CA SER A 48 24.63 18.47 1.95
C SER A 48 24.57 17.80 3.33
N ASP A 49 23.39 17.35 3.74
CA ASP A 49 23.19 16.22 4.66
C ASP A 49 21.72 15.80 4.60
N GLY A 50 21.43 14.49 4.69
CA GLY A 50 20.06 13.94 4.65
C GLY A 50 19.18 14.54 5.75
N ARG A 51 17.97 14.99 5.41
CA ARG A 51 17.08 15.70 6.35
C ARG A 51 15.82 14.91 6.67
N VAL A 52 15.91 14.14 7.74
CA VAL A 52 14.95 14.06 8.87
C VAL A 52 13.75 15.04 8.78
N LEU A 53 12.53 14.49 8.80
CA LEU A 53 11.22 15.19 8.62
C LEU A 53 10.37 15.17 9.93
N LYS A 54 9.56 16.21 10.18
CA LYS A 54 9.31 16.86 11.51
C LYS A 54 7.89 17.47 11.69
N ILE A 55 7.25 17.52 12.87
CA ILE A 55 6.12 18.41 13.25
C ILE A 55 6.67 19.82 13.09
N VAL A 56 6.02 20.60 12.24
CA VAL A 56 6.42 21.98 11.94
C VAL A 56 5.46 22.93 12.65
N GLY A 57 5.95 24.02 13.23
CA GLY A 57 5.15 25.14 13.77
C GLY A 57 4.26 24.87 15.00
N GLY A 58 4.38 23.71 15.64
CA GLY A 58 3.74 23.34 16.92
C GLY A 58 4.57 23.71 18.17
N GLY A 59 3.98 23.52 19.36
CA GLY A 59 4.62 23.79 20.65
C GLY A 59 4.52 22.61 21.60
N LYS A 60 5.27 22.64 22.71
CA LYS A 60 5.08 21.66 23.80
C LYS A 60 3.68 21.83 24.37
N ALA A 61 2.96 20.73 24.51
CA ALA A 61 1.68 20.72 25.19
C ALA A 61 1.87 21.00 26.69
N ASP A 62 0.84 21.53 27.35
CA ASP A 62 0.80 21.57 28.81
C ASP A 62 0.56 20.17 29.37
N ALA A 63 1.21 19.85 30.49
CA ALA A 63 0.98 18.57 31.16
C ALA A 63 -0.51 18.41 31.55
N ASN A 64 -1.12 17.30 31.12
CA ASN A 64 -2.55 16.97 31.25
C ASN A 64 -3.52 17.79 30.36
N GLN A 65 -3.02 18.54 29.37
CA GLN A 65 -3.88 19.25 28.43
C GLN A 65 -4.73 18.30 27.57
N TRP A 66 -4.18 17.12 27.27
CA TRP A 66 -4.77 16.13 26.35
C TRP A 66 -4.94 14.77 27.03
N PRO A 67 -5.84 14.64 28.03
CA PRO A 67 -5.93 13.43 28.85
C PRO A 67 -6.38 12.19 28.06
N GLY A 68 -7.16 12.36 27.00
CA GLY A 68 -7.62 11.24 26.17
C GLY A 68 -6.65 10.82 25.06
N ILE A 69 -5.45 11.40 24.98
CA ILE A 69 -4.42 10.92 24.05
C ILE A 69 -3.68 9.76 24.68
N VAL A 70 -3.50 8.69 23.91
CA VAL A 70 -2.78 7.49 24.35
C VAL A 70 -1.64 7.16 23.40
N ALA A 71 -0.62 6.50 23.92
CA ALA A 71 0.50 5.95 23.16
C ALA A 71 0.28 4.44 22.96
N LEU A 72 0.36 3.98 21.72
CA LEU A 72 0.40 2.55 21.37
C LEU A 72 1.87 2.12 21.37
N THR A 73 2.16 1.05 22.11
CA THR A 73 3.53 0.56 22.29
C THR A 73 3.59 -0.95 22.13
N HIS A 74 4.72 -1.48 21.69
CA HIS A 74 5.00 -2.91 21.81
C HIS A 74 5.19 -3.29 23.30
N LEU A 75 5.30 -4.58 23.61
CA LEU A 75 5.50 -5.03 25.00
C LEU A 75 6.73 -4.41 25.71
N SER A 76 7.74 -4.01 24.95
CA SER A 76 8.95 -3.29 25.39
C SER A 76 8.70 -1.82 25.78
N GLU A 77 7.48 -1.32 25.62
CA GLU A 77 7.10 0.10 25.72
C GLU A 77 7.70 1.00 24.64
N ASP A 78 8.17 0.41 23.54
CA ASP A 78 8.58 1.16 22.35
C ASP A 78 7.35 1.70 21.62
N HIS A 79 7.23 3.02 21.54
CA HIS A 79 6.10 3.72 20.94
C HIS A 79 6.19 3.75 19.42
N PHE A 80 5.10 3.35 18.76
CA PHE A 80 5.01 3.31 17.30
C PHE A 80 3.85 4.14 16.72
N CYS A 81 2.73 4.28 17.45
CA CYS A 81 1.57 5.07 17.04
C CYS A 81 0.87 5.76 18.22
N GLY A 82 0.07 6.76 17.93
CA GLY A 82 -0.89 7.37 18.85
C GLY A 82 -2.30 6.77 18.75
N GLY A 83 -3.14 7.11 19.73
CA GLY A 83 -4.56 6.76 19.73
C GLY A 83 -5.37 7.76 20.55
N THR A 84 -6.68 7.60 20.52
CA THR A 84 -7.63 8.45 21.26
C THR A 84 -8.58 7.61 22.10
N LEU A 85 -8.59 7.85 23.41
CA LEU A 85 -9.56 7.29 24.34
C LEU A 85 -10.94 7.93 24.09
N ILE A 86 -11.95 7.13 23.69
CA ILE A 86 -13.33 7.58 23.46
C ILE A 86 -14.34 7.06 24.50
N ALA A 87 -13.94 6.05 25.27
CA ALA A 87 -14.58 5.63 26.51
C ALA A 87 -13.48 5.10 27.46
N PRO A 88 -13.74 4.92 28.78
CA PRO A 88 -12.69 4.53 29.73
C PRO A 88 -11.88 3.29 29.31
N ASP A 89 -12.50 2.33 28.63
CA ASP A 89 -11.92 1.07 28.15
C ASP A 89 -11.87 0.96 26.62
N VAL A 90 -12.02 2.07 25.88
CA VAL A 90 -12.12 2.06 24.41
C VAL A 90 -11.22 3.12 23.78
N VAL A 91 -10.33 2.68 22.91
CA VAL A 91 -9.41 3.52 22.13
C VAL A 91 -9.75 3.42 20.65
N VAL A 92 -9.73 4.55 19.95
CA VAL A 92 -9.75 4.63 18.47
C VAL A 92 -8.36 4.99 17.97
N THR A 93 -7.90 4.31 16.92
CA THR A 93 -6.63 4.60 16.23
C THR A 93 -6.77 4.31 14.73
N ALA A 94 -5.69 4.42 13.97
CA ALA A 94 -5.61 4.07 12.56
C ALA A 94 -5.50 2.54 12.38
N ALA A 95 -6.06 2.00 11.30
CA ALA A 95 -5.98 0.58 10.98
C ALA A 95 -4.54 0.15 10.68
N HIS A 96 -3.77 0.95 9.93
CA HIS A 96 -2.37 0.65 9.61
C HIS A 96 -1.48 0.50 10.85
N CYS A 97 -1.86 1.13 11.98
CA CYS A 97 -1.12 0.98 13.23
C CYS A 97 -1.28 -0.41 13.87
N VAL A 98 -2.37 -1.14 13.57
CA VAL A 98 -2.73 -2.37 14.28
C VAL A 98 -3.06 -3.54 13.35
N GLU A 99 -2.92 -3.35 12.04
CA GLU A 99 -3.17 -4.41 11.06
C GLU A 99 -2.22 -5.58 11.21
N ALA A 100 -0.99 -5.34 11.67
CA ALA A 100 0.01 -6.37 11.95
C ALA A 100 0.14 -6.75 13.44
N GLU A 101 -0.71 -6.17 14.31
CA GLU A 101 -0.64 -6.39 15.76
C GLU A 101 -1.74 -7.34 16.25
N THR A 102 -1.42 -8.07 17.31
CA THR A 102 -2.39 -8.86 18.10
C THR A 102 -2.52 -8.27 19.51
N PRO A 103 -3.62 -8.52 20.24
CA PRO A 103 -3.80 -7.95 21.59
C PRO A 103 -2.64 -8.23 22.56
N ASP A 104 -1.93 -9.35 22.39
CA ASP A 104 -0.82 -9.79 23.23
C ASP A 104 0.56 -9.26 22.79
N THR A 105 0.70 -8.63 21.63
CA THR A 105 1.97 -8.03 21.17
C THR A 105 2.12 -6.56 21.57
N MET A 106 1.04 -5.93 22.05
CA MET A 106 0.98 -4.49 22.26
C MET A 106 0.36 -4.07 23.61
N LYS A 107 0.55 -2.80 23.95
CA LYS A 107 -0.01 -2.13 25.13
C LYS A 107 -0.47 -0.72 24.77
N VAL A 108 -1.41 -0.21 25.55
CA VAL A 108 -1.83 1.19 25.49
C VAL A 108 -1.34 1.92 26.74
N ILE A 109 -0.69 3.06 26.54
CA ILE A 109 -0.23 3.92 27.63
C ILE A 109 -1.08 5.20 27.66
N SER A 110 -1.80 5.40 28.76
CA SER A 110 -2.71 6.54 28.97
C SER A 110 -2.14 7.53 29.99
N GLY A 111 -2.37 8.82 29.78
CA GLY A 111 -2.01 9.88 30.75
C GLY A 111 -0.52 10.15 30.91
N ARG A 112 0.32 9.68 29.98
CA ARG A 112 1.76 9.99 29.95
C ARG A 112 1.97 11.32 29.20
N TYR A 113 2.92 12.15 29.64
CA TYR A 113 3.35 13.36 28.91
C TYR A 113 4.76 13.16 28.32
N ASP A 114 5.66 12.54 29.08
CA ASP A 114 7.04 12.24 28.69
C ASP A 114 7.25 10.72 28.62
N LEU A 115 7.47 10.18 27.41
CA LEU A 115 7.64 8.75 27.14
C LEU A 115 8.83 8.10 27.86
N ARG A 116 9.79 8.89 28.35
CA ARG A 116 10.94 8.38 29.13
C ARG A 116 10.59 8.10 30.59
N THR A 117 9.41 8.52 31.02
CA THR A 117 8.93 8.35 32.40
C THR A 117 8.00 7.14 32.49
N ASN A 118 7.79 6.67 33.72
CA ASN A 118 6.82 5.62 34.02
C ASN A 118 5.48 6.21 34.49
N ASP A 119 5.20 7.48 34.16
CA ASP A 119 3.95 8.14 34.52
C ASP A 119 2.79 7.58 33.66
N GLY A 120 1.56 7.74 34.14
CA GLY A 120 0.36 7.23 33.46
C GLY A 120 0.02 5.77 33.78
N GLU A 121 -0.87 5.20 32.97
CA GLU A 121 -1.41 3.84 33.10
C GLU A 121 -0.95 3.01 31.90
N VAL A 122 -0.42 1.81 32.16
CA VAL A 122 -0.06 0.84 31.11
C VAL A 122 -1.14 -0.23 31.08
N LEU A 123 -1.96 -0.20 30.05
CA LEU A 123 -3.22 -0.93 29.93
C LEU A 123 -3.08 -2.02 28.86
N PRO A 124 -3.32 -3.30 29.20
CA PRO A 124 -3.36 -4.37 28.21
C PRO A 124 -4.54 -4.22 27.25
N VAL A 125 -4.34 -4.66 26.00
CA VAL A 125 -5.39 -4.73 24.98
C VAL A 125 -6.10 -6.07 25.11
N ASP A 126 -7.42 -6.04 25.08
CA ASP A 126 -8.29 -7.22 25.08
C ASP A 126 -8.64 -7.67 23.66
N SER A 127 -8.97 -6.72 22.78
CA SER A 127 -9.30 -7.01 21.37
C SER A 127 -9.12 -5.79 20.48
N ILE A 128 -8.93 -6.06 19.18
CA ILE A 128 -8.69 -5.06 18.13
C ILE A 128 -9.73 -5.29 17.03
N PHE A 129 -10.52 -4.27 16.69
CA PHE A 129 -11.50 -4.31 15.61
C PHE A 129 -11.06 -3.38 14.49
N ILE A 130 -10.64 -3.94 13.36
CA ILE A 130 -10.26 -3.16 12.18
C ILE A 130 -11.48 -2.95 11.30
N HIS A 131 -11.65 -1.74 10.76
CA HIS A 131 -12.76 -1.47 9.86
C HIS A 131 -12.67 -2.33 8.60
N ARG A 132 -13.77 -3.00 8.25
CA ARG A 132 -13.81 -4.00 7.16
C ARG A 132 -13.41 -3.49 5.77
N ASN A 133 -13.54 -2.18 5.55
CA ASN A 133 -13.17 -1.53 4.29
C ASN A 133 -11.75 -0.94 4.33
N TRP A 134 -10.94 -1.27 5.36
CA TRP A 134 -9.53 -0.88 5.40
C TRP A 134 -8.83 -1.39 4.14
N ASN A 135 -8.19 -0.48 3.41
CA ASN A 135 -7.40 -0.78 2.23
C ASN A 135 -6.05 -0.04 2.33
N PRO A 136 -4.94 -0.76 2.52
CA PRO A 136 -3.62 -0.15 2.68
C PRO A 136 -3.09 0.53 1.41
N VAL A 137 -3.66 0.26 0.24
CA VAL A 137 -3.27 0.91 -1.03
C VAL A 137 -3.88 2.31 -1.12
N THR A 138 -5.18 2.44 -0.84
CA THR A 138 -5.90 3.70 -0.98
C THR A 138 -6.01 4.48 0.34
N ASN A 139 -5.51 3.90 1.44
CA ASN A 139 -5.72 4.36 2.82
C ASN A 139 -7.20 4.56 3.21
N SER A 140 -8.13 3.99 2.45
CA SER A 140 -9.56 4.09 2.75
C SER A 140 -9.90 3.20 3.94
N GLY A 141 -10.74 3.69 4.86
CA GLY A 141 -11.13 2.90 6.02
C GLY A 141 -10.02 2.76 7.07
N ASP A 142 -9.06 3.69 7.12
CA ASP A 142 -7.96 3.69 8.08
C ASP A 142 -8.42 4.01 9.52
N ILE A 143 -9.12 3.07 10.13
CA ILE A 143 -9.65 3.19 11.48
C ILE A 143 -9.77 1.81 12.14
N ALA A 144 -9.36 1.75 13.40
CA ALA A 144 -9.50 0.60 14.27
C ALA A 144 -9.96 1.00 15.68
N ILE A 145 -10.63 0.08 16.38
CA ILE A 145 -11.05 0.21 17.77
C ILE A 145 -10.33 -0.84 18.62
N LEU A 146 -9.66 -0.41 19.69
CA LEU A 146 -9.11 -1.29 20.70
C LEU A 146 -9.98 -1.26 21.95
N PHE A 147 -10.29 -2.44 22.49
CA PHE A 147 -10.85 -2.58 23.83
C PHE A 147 -9.75 -2.91 24.82
N LEU A 148 -9.75 -2.25 25.97
CA LEU A 148 -8.78 -2.46 27.04
C LEU A 148 -9.32 -3.49 28.04
N THR A 149 -8.42 -4.24 28.68
CA THR A 149 -8.82 -5.21 29.70
C THR A 149 -9.34 -4.54 30.98
N GLU A 150 -8.97 -3.28 31.20
CA GLU A 150 -9.40 -2.48 32.35
C GLU A 150 -9.61 -1.01 31.96
N PRO A 151 -10.54 -0.30 32.62
CA PRO A 151 -10.81 1.10 32.30
C PRO A 151 -9.69 2.02 32.78
N SER A 152 -9.27 2.96 31.93
CA SER A 152 -8.38 4.08 32.25
C SER A 152 -9.06 5.08 33.19
N SER A 153 -8.27 5.73 34.04
CA SER A 153 -8.70 6.88 34.84
C SER A 153 -8.65 8.22 34.09
N SER A 154 -8.06 8.25 32.89
CA SER A 154 -8.05 9.41 32.01
C SER A 154 -9.44 9.78 31.49
N THR A 155 -9.63 11.06 31.16
CA THR A 155 -10.92 11.55 30.62
C THR A 155 -11.00 11.27 29.11
N PRO A 156 -11.99 10.49 28.64
CA PRO A 156 -12.16 10.23 27.21
C PRO A 156 -12.64 11.48 26.43
N PHE A 157 -12.35 11.51 25.14
CA PHE A 157 -12.93 12.47 24.19
C PHE A 157 -14.30 11.98 23.70
N ASP A 158 -15.21 12.91 23.45
CA ASP A 158 -16.35 12.66 22.56
C ASP A 158 -15.91 12.79 21.09
N PHE A 159 -16.74 12.37 20.15
CA PHE A 159 -16.41 12.36 18.72
C PHE A 159 -17.52 12.96 17.84
N VAL A 160 -17.14 13.49 16.68
CA VAL A 160 -18.09 14.11 15.74
C VAL A 160 -19.01 13.07 15.12
N ARG A 161 -20.33 13.25 15.26
CA ARG A 161 -21.37 12.39 14.69
C ARG A 161 -21.68 12.70 13.22
N THR A 162 -22.36 11.77 12.55
CA THR A 162 -22.71 11.87 11.11
C THR A 162 -23.49 13.15 10.75
N ASN A 163 -24.31 13.66 11.66
CA ASN A 163 -25.11 14.89 11.45
C ASN A 163 -24.40 16.19 11.85
N GLN A 164 -23.16 16.13 12.36
CA GLN A 164 -22.39 17.28 12.85
C GLN A 164 -21.30 17.72 11.84
N THR A 165 -21.57 17.59 10.55
CA THR A 165 -20.60 17.89 9.48
C THR A 165 -20.07 19.32 9.50
N SER A 166 -20.84 20.27 10.06
CA SER A 166 -20.43 21.68 10.24
C SER A 166 -19.20 21.86 11.12
N LEU A 167 -18.94 20.95 12.07
CA LEU A 167 -17.74 20.97 12.93
C LEU A 167 -16.46 20.65 12.14
N THR A 168 -16.59 20.08 10.94
CA THR A 168 -15.48 19.70 10.07
C THR A 168 -15.47 20.47 8.75
N ALA A 169 -16.14 21.63 8.71
CA ALA A 169 -16.19 22.47 7.53
C ALA A 169 -14.81 23.09 7.22
N PRO A 170 -14.47 23.33 5.94
CA PRO A 170 -13.23 24.00 5.57
C PRO A 170 -13.07 25.36 6.29
N GLY A 171 -11.88 25.61 6.82
CA GLY A 171 -11.52 26.80 7.57
C GLY A 171 -11.77 26.72 9.08
N ILE A 172 -12.42 25.67 9.59
CA ILE A 172 -12.47 25.40 11.02
C ILE A 172 -11.05 25.09 11.52
N MET A 173 -10.66 25.73 12.62
CA MET A 173 -9.38 25.44 13.28
C MET A 173 -9.51 24.15 14.08
N ALA A 174 -8.69 23.19 13.72
CA ALA A 174 -8.51 21.93 14.42
C ALA A 174 -7.16 21.93 15.14
N ARG A 175 -6.98 20.97 16.05
CA ARG A 175 -5.72 20.76 16.76
C ARG A 175 -5.38 19.29 16.75
N THR A 176 -4.10 19.00 16.55
CA THR A 176 -3.56 17.65 16.67
C THR A 176 -2.43 17.66 17.70
N ALA A 177 -2.21 16.53 18.35
CA ALA A 177 -1.19 16.37 19.38
C ALA A 177 -0.69 14.92 19.42
N GLY A 178 0.59 14.76 19.76
CA GLY A 178 1.25 13.46 19.79
C GLY A 178 2.75 13.57 20.12
N TRP A 179 3.43 12.42 20.01
CA TRP A 179 4.87 12.26 20.23
C TRP A 179 5.64 12.06 18.92
N GLY A 180 5.02 12.42 17.79
CA GLY A 180 5.68 12.40 16.50
C GLY A 180 6.82 13.40 16.41
N ALA A 181 7.74 13.17 15.46
CA ALA A 181 8.92 14.00 15.19
C ALA A 181 8.59 15.50 15.26
N THR A 182 9.50 16.39 15.65
CA THR A 182 9.36 17.86 15.68
C THR A 182 10.52 18.59 14.98
N GLU A 183 10.41 19.92 14.81
CA GLU A 183 11.44 20.77 14.21
C GLU A 183 12.87 20.52 14.72
N ASN A 184 13.01 20.10 15.99
CA ASN A 184 14.28 19.96 16.72
C ASN A 184 14.62 18.53 17.15
N ASP A 185 13.71 17.57 17.02
CA ASP A 185 13.86 16.21 17.56
C ASP A 185 13.10 15.20 16.70
N THR A 186 13.72 14.08 16.33
CA THR A 186 13.10 13.06 15.46
C THR A 186 12.09 12.18 16.18
N SER A 187 12.12 12.17 17.50
CA SER A 187 11.14 11.51 18.36
C SER A 187 11.15 12.24 19.70
N PRO A 188 10.42 13.36 19.81
CA PRO A 188 10.34 14.08 21.07
C PRO A 188 9.81 13.13 22.16
N PRO A 189 10.49 13.01 23.29
CA PRO A 189 9.94 12.21 24.38
C PRO A 189 8.71 12.89 25.00
N GLU A 190 8.57 14.21 24.85
CA GLU A 190 7.48 15.01 25.41
C GLU A 190 6.36 15.23 24.39
N LEU A 191 5.11 15.37 24.85
CA LEU A 191 3.93 15.61 24.00
C LEU A 191 3.94 17.03 23.39
N TYR A 192 3.67 17.14 22.09
CA TYR A 192 3.52 18.41 21.36
C TYR A 192 2.09 18.57 20.83
N ASP A 193 1.67 19.82 20.59
CA ASP A 193 0.42 20.14 19.92
C ASP A 193 0.57 21.25 18.87
N VAL A 194 -0.26 21.19 17.84
CA VAL A 194 -0.30 22.20 16.77
C VAL A 194 -1.72 22.46 16.31
N GLU A 195 -2.02 23.73 16.05
CA GLU A 195 -3.31 24.19 15.53
C GLU A 195 -3.23 24.36 14.01
N VAL A 196 -4.14 23.70 13.29
CA VAL A 196 -4.18 23.61 11.82
C VAL A 196 -5.60 23.84 11.30
N PRO A 197 -5.78 24.54 10.16
CA PRO A 197 -7.10 24.70 9.56
C PRO A 197 -7.49 23.43 8.77
N ILE A 198 -8.79 23.09 8.79
CA ILE A 198 -9.36 22.10 7.88
C ILE A 198 -9.39 22.68 6.46
N ILE A 199 -8.96 21.89 5.48
CA ILE A 199 -8.93 22.23 4.06
C ILE A 199 -10.01 21.42 3.34
N SER A 200 -10.68 22.04 2.36
CA SER A 200 -11.65 21.32 1.53
C SER A 200 -10.96 20.28 0.67
N ASN A 201 -11.53 19.08 0.57
CA ASN A 201 -10.98 18.00 -0.26
C ASN A 201 -10.79 18.44 -1.73
N SER A 202 -11.65 19.30 -2.28
CA SER A 202 -11.47 19.85 -3.64
C SER A 202 -10.20 20.70 -3.82
N VAL A 203 -9.72 21.34 -2.76
CA VAL A 203 -8.44 22.08 -2.76
C VAL A 203 -7.29 21.11 -2.54
N ALA A 204 -7.44 20.20 -1.58
CA ALA A 204 -6.44 19.16 -1.32
C ALA A 204 -6.18 18.26 -2.53
N ASN A 205 -7.20 17.99 -3.36
CA ASN A 205 -7.13 17.16 -4.55
C ASN A 205 -6.69 17.90 -5.82
N GLN A 206 -6.24 19.14 -5.73
CA GLN A 206 -5.60 19.78 -6.88
C GLN A 206 -4.34 19.02 -7.28
N VAL A 207 -4.01 19.00 -8.58
CA VAL A 207 -2.86 18.27 -9.14
C VAL A 207 -1.54 18.66 -8.45
N ASN A 208 -1.38 19.93 -8.10
CA ASN A 208 -0.20 20.45 -7.41
C ASN A 208 -0.26 20.31 -5.86
N TRP A 209 -1.26 19.59 -5.34
CA TRP A 209 -1.44 19.25 -3.93
C TRP A 209 -1.34 17.73 -3.76
N LEU A 210 -2.46 17.04 -3.53
CA LEU A 210 -2.53 15.59 -3.33
C LEU A 210 -3.17 14.87 -4.53
N ALA A 211 -3.36 15.54 -5.66
CA ALA A 211 -3.65 14.94 -6.98
C ALA A 211 -4.85 13.96 -7.07
N GLY A 212 -5.85 14.09 -6.20
CA GLY A 212 -7.07 13.26 -6.24
C GLY A 212 -7.14 12.19 -5.15
N GLU A 213 -6.07 11.99 -4.40
CA GLU A 213 -5.93 10.89 -3.42
C GLU A 213 -6.84 11.04 -2.17
N VAL A 214 -7.41 12.23 -1.90
CA VAL A 214 -8.24 12.46 -0.70
C VAL A 214 -9.72 12.14 -0.99
N SER A 215 -10.19 10.99 -0.51
CA SER A 215 -11.58 10.56 -0.66
C SER A 215 -12.56 11.31 0.26
N ALA A 216 -13.87 11.13 0.05
CA ALA A 216 -14.90 11.77 0.88
C ALA A 216 -14.85 11.35 2.36
N SER A 217 -14.36 10.14 2.65
CA SER A 217 -14.18 9.63 4.01
C SER A 217 -12.89 10.11 4.68
N MET A 218 -12.16 11.02 4.04
CA MET A 218 -10.95 11.65 4.56
C MET A 218 -11.13 13.17 4.76
N LEU A 219 -10.29 13.72 5.63
CA LEU A 219 -10.13 15.13 5.95
C LEU A 219 -8.71 15.55 5.63
N ALA A 220 -8.54 16.66 4.92
CA ALA A 220 -7.25 17.33 4.84
C ALA A 220 -7.20 18.45 5.87
N ALA A 221 -6.13 18.54 6.66
CA ALA A 221 -5.91 19.67 7.57
C ALA A 221 -4.42 19.99 7.64
N GLY A 222 -4.09 21.28 7.65
CA GLY A 222 -2.69 21.70 7.62
C GLY A 222 -2.50 23.10 7.10
N SER A 223 -1.30 23.64 7.25
CA SER A 223 -0.87 24.84 6.55
C SER A 223 0.63 24.80 6.33
N THR A 224 1.16 25.65 5.44
CA THR A 224 2.60 25.72 5.23
C THR A 224 3.33 25.99 6.55
N GLY A 225 4.23 25.09 6.93
CA GLY A 225 4.97 25.12 8.17
C GLY A 225 4.18 24.68 9.41
N LYS A 226 3.00 24.06 9.27
CA LYS A 226 2.23 23.48 10.38
C LYS A 226 1.51 22.18 10.01
N ASP A 227 1.87 21.08 10.66
CA ASP A 227 1.30 19.76 10.36
C ASP A 227 1.57 18.71 11.46
N SER A 228 0.81 17.61 11.47
CA SER A 228 1.17 16.37 12.17
C SER A 228 2.28 15.63 11.43
N CYS A 229 3.07 14.79 12.11
CA CYS A 229 4.19 14.10 11.47
C CYS A 229 4.40 12.65 11.95
N GLN A 230 5.50 12.04 11.51
CA GLN A 230 5.89 10.66 11.81
C GLN A 230 5.90 10.39 13.31
N GLY A 231 5.14 9.39 13.75
CA GLY A 231 4.90 9.06 15.17
C GLY A 231 3.63 9.67 15.77
N ASP A 232 2.87 10.49 15.02
CA ASP A 232 1.51 10.90 15.41
C ASP A 232 0.42 10.04 14.74
N SER A 233 0.80 9.06 13.91
CA SER A 233 -0.11 8.14 13.23
C SER A 233 -1.10 7.51 14.21
N GLY A 234 -2.38 7.48 13.85
CA GLY A 234 -3.47 7.03 14.72
C GLY A 234 -3.87 8.02 15.83
N GLY A 235 -3.12 9.09 16.05
CA GLY A 235 -3.43 10.16 17.00
C GLY A 235 -4.62 11.04 16.55
N PRO A 236 -5.10 11.94 17.43
CA PRO A 236 -6.31 12.71 17.16
C PRO A 236 -6.08 13.96 16.29
N LEU A 237 -7.11 14.30 15.53
CA LEU A 237 -7.44 15.66 15.12
C LEU A 237 -8.73 16.08 15.82
N VAL A 238 -8.66 17.05 16.74
CA VAL A 238 -9.81 17.54 17.52
C VAL A 238 -10.25 18.93 17.07
N VAL A 239 -11.56 19.18 17.18
CA VAL A 239 -12.19 20.50 16.96
C VAL A 239 -13.00 20.90 18.19
N LEU A 240 -13.29 22.19 18.34
CA LEU A 240 -14.20 22.67 19.38
C LEU A 240 -15.65 22.52 18.93
N ASN A 241 -16.50 21.93 19.78
CA ASN A 241 -17.95 21.95 19.60
C ASN A 241 -18.55 23.30 20.06
N ASP A 242 -19.87 23.43 19.93
CA ASP A 242 -20.60 24.65 20.31
C ASP A 242 -20.56 24.94 21.83
N GLU A 243 -20.33 23.90 22.64
CA GLU A 243 -20.17 23.97 24.10
C GLU A 243 -18.76 24.41 24.54
N GLY A 244 -17.79 24.40 23.62
CA GLY A 244 -16.39 24.75 23.87
C GLY A 244 -15.53 23.58 24.34
N ASP A 245 -16.01 22.34 24.19
CA ASP A 245 -15.25 21.12 24.46
C ASP A 245 -14.58 20.61 23.18
N TYR A 246 -13.40 19.99 23.34
CA TYR A 246 -12.72 19.33 22.23
C TYR A 246 -13.39 17.98 21.92
N VAL A 247 -13.67 17.75 20.64
CA VAL A 247 -14.24 16.50 20.12
C VAL A 247 -13.41 15.96 18.97
N LEU A 248 -13.27 14.64 18.88
CA LEU A 248 -12.50 13.94 17.86
C LEU A 248 -13.17 14.07 16.48
N ALA A 249 -12.52 14.76 15.56
CA ALA A 249 -12.98 15.01 14.20
C ALA A 249 -12.25 14.16 13.15
N GLY A 250 -10.99 13.84 13.40
CA GLY A 250 -10.18 13.01 12.52
C GLY A 250 -9.17 12.14 13.26
N ILE A 251 -8.63 11.14 12.57
CA ILE A 251 -7.58 10.24 13.05
C ILE A 251 -6.40 10.37 12.08
N THR A 252 -5.20 10.63 12.57
CA THR A 252 -4.01 10.81 11.71
C THR A 252 -3.76 9.56 10.89
N SER A 253 -3.76 9.67 9.55
CA SER A 253 -3.66 8.53 8.64
C SER A 253 -2.37 8.60 7.81
N TRP A 254 -2.25 9.59 6.92
CA TRP A 254 -1.08 9.72 6.04
C TRP A 254 -0.80 11.19 5.66
N GLY A 255 0.34 11.45 5.02
CA GLY A 255 0.72 12.77 4.51
C GLY A 255 1.97 12.71 3.63
N ILE A 256 2.17 13.72 2.78
CA ILE A 256 3.36 13.84 1.91
C ILE A 256 4.27 14.93 2.48
N GLY A 257 5.28 14.51 3.24
CA GLY A 257 6.07 15.45 4.04
C GLY A 257 5.22 16.04 5.18
N CYS A 258 5.86 16.79 6.07
CA CYS A 258 5.18 17.41 7.21
C CYS A 258 5.32 18.91 7.10
N GLY A 259 4.20 19.63 6.96
CA GLY A 259 4.17 21.09 6.90
C GLY A 259 4.74 21.66 5.60
N GLU A 260 4.81 20.86 4.53
CA GLU A 260 5.22 21.36 3.22
C GLU A 260 4.13 22.24 2.58
N PRO A 261 4.50 23.22 1.73
CA PRO A 261 3.52 23.97 0.96
C PRO A 261 2.64 23.04 0.12
N ASN A 262 1.32 23.21 0.19
CA ASN A 262 0.31 22.46 -0.57
C ASN A 262 0.23 20.95 -0.28
N LYS A 263 0.88 20.45 0.78
CA LYS A 263 0.81 19.05 1.20
C LYS A 263 0.28 18.96 2.64
N PRO A 264 -1.04 19.13 2.86
CA PRO A 264 -1.61 19.00 4.19
C PRO A 264 -1.61 17.54 4.66
N GLY A 265 -1.56 17.33 5.98
CA GLY A 265 -1.86 16.04 6.58
C GLY A 265 -3.27 15.56 6.26
N VAL A 266 -3.42 14.24 6.09
CA VAL A 266 -4.67 13.57 5.80
C VAL A 266 -5.09 12.69 6.97
N TYR A 267 -6.35 12.84 7.34
CA TYR A 267 -6.94 12.21 8.50
C TYR A 267 -8.19 11.43 8.08
N THR A 268 -8.44 10.29 8.70
CA THR A 268 -9.72 9.58 8.57
C THR A 268 -10.82 10.46 9.12
N ARG A 269 -11.88 10.74 8.34
CA ARG A 269 -13.01 11.58 8.76
C ARG A 269 -13.91 10.81 9.72
N VAL A 270 -13.83 11.13 11.01
CA VAL A 270 -14.53 10.38 12.06
C VAL A 270 -16.05 10.38 11.87
N SER A 271 -16.63 11.48 11.37
CA SER A 271 -18.07 11.56 11.08
C SER A 271 -18.54 10.60 9.97
N SER A 272 -17.66 10.19 9.05
CA SER A 272 -17.97 9.17 8.04
C SER A 272 -18.04 7.76 8.65
N TYR A 273 -17.38 7.53 9.78
CA TYR A 273 -17.32 6.24 10.47
C TYR A 273 -18.08 6.23 11.80
N ALA A 274 -18.74 7.34 12.18
CA ALA A 274 -19.41 7.49 13.47
C ALA A 274 -20.43 6.37 13.73
N SER A 275 -21.24 6.00 12.74
CA SER A 275 -22.21 4.90 12.89
C SER A 275 -21.53 3.54 13.07
N TRP A 276 -20.36 3.32 12.48
CA TRP A 276 -19.57 2.11 12.73
C TRP A 276 -18.98 2.13 14.15
N ILE A 277 -18.38 3.25 14.57
CA ILE A 277 -17.85 3.41 15.94
C ILE A 277 -18.95 3.13 16.97
N GLU A 278 -20.13 3.75 16.81
CA GLU A 278 -21.30 3.51 17.65
C GLU A 278 -21.71 2.04 17.64
N SER A 279 -21.75 1.39 16.46
CA SER A 279 -22.12 -0.03 16.38
C SER A 279 -21.14 -0.97 17.10
N VAL A 280 -19.85 -0.59 17.15
CA VAL A 280 -18.79 -1.36 17.82
C VAL A 280 -18.79 -1.13 19.33
N VAL A 281 -19.05 0.10 19.76
CA VAL A 281 -18.91 0.52 21.16
C VAL A 281 -20.22 0.42 21.93
N GLU A 282 -21.36 0.71 21.31
CA GLU A 282 -22.65 0.81 21.99
C GLU A 282 -23.59 -0.37 21.61
N PRO A 283 -24.06 -1.15 22.60
CA PRO A 283 -25.16 -2.09 22.39
C PRO A 283 -26.43 -1.36 21.93
N SER A 284 -27.07 -1.88 20.87
CA SER A 284 -28.34 -1.37 20.36
C SER A 284 -29.43 -2.44 20.49
N SER A 285 -30.70 -2.04 20.41
CA SER A 285 -31.83 -2.98 20.39
C SER A 285 -31.96 -3.74 19.07
N THR A 286 -31.21 -3.38 18.02
CA THR A 286 -31.32 -4.05 16.71
C THR A 286 -30.35 -5.21 16.53
N GLY A 287 -29.48 -5.44 17.52
CA GLY A 287 -28.41 -6.43 17.50
C GLY A 287 -27.37 -6.19 16.40
N VAL A 288 -26.09 -6.12 16.73
CA VAL A 288 -25.00 -6.07 15.74
C VAL A 288 -24.05 -7.22 15.98
N LEU A 289 -23.62 -7.86 14.88
CA LEU A 289 -22.56 -8.87 14.86
C LEU A 289 -21.32 -8.25 14.22
N LEU A 290 -20.18 -8.40 14.87
CA LEU A 290 -18.89 -7.81 14.50
C LEU A 290 -17.82 -8.89 14.53
N LEU A 291 -16.91 -8.81 13.56
CA LEU A 291 -15.70 -9.64 13.48
C LEU A 291 -14.50 -8.71 13.58
N GLU A 292 -13.43 -9.15 14.23
CA GLU A 292 -12.19 -8.38 14.35
C GLU A 292 -11.51 -8.10 13.00
N SER A 293 -11.74 -8.97 12.01
CA SER A 293 -11.19 -8.87 10.66
C SER A 293 -12.23 -9.23 9.59
N ALA A 294 -12.10 -8.59 8.42
CA ALA A 294 -12.86 -8.89 7.21
C ALA A 294 -12.27 -10.04 6.37
N THR A 295 -11.03 -10.43 6.67
CA THR A 295 -10.28 -11.50 6.02
C THR A 295 -9.79 -12.47 7.09
N LEU A 296 -10.05 -13.76 6.91
CA LEU A 296 -9.65 -14.79 7.87
C LEU A 296 -8.77 -15.81 7.16
N LEU A 297 -7.72 -16.27 7.82
CA LEU A 297 -6.86 -17.32 7.30
C LEU A 297 -7.37 -18.70 7.73
N ALA A 298 -7.07 -19.73 6.95
CA ALA A 298 -7.22 -21.11 7.43
C ALA A 298 -6.29 -21.31 8.64
N TYR A 299 -6.72 -22.07 9.66
CA TYR A 299 -5.95 -22.29 10.92
C TYR A 299 -5.78 -21.09 11.86
N ASP A 300 -6.47 -19.98 11.58
CA ASP A 300 -6.51 -18.81 12.46
C ASP A 300 -7.67 -18.89 13.46
N SER A 301 -7.79 -17.88 14.31
CA SER A 301 -8.95 -17.66 15.14
C SER A 301 -9.56 -16.30 14.85
N VAL A 302 -10.86 -16.16 15.05
CA VAL A 302 -11.54 -14.87 14.91
C VAL A 302 -12.26 -14.51 16.20
N THR A 303 -11.93 -13.34 16.76
CA THR A 303 -12.73 -12.71 17.80
C THR A 303 -14.03 -12.19 17.20
N VAL A 304 -15.14 -12.67 17.76
CA VAL A 304 -16.49 -12.29 17.39
C VAL A 304 -17.15 -11.54 18.54
N GLN A 305 -17.85 -10.45 18.21
CA GLN A 305 -18.63 -9.69 19.17
C GLN A 305 -20.08 -9.52 18.71
N VAL A 306 -21.00 -9.75 19.64
CA VAL A 306 -22.41 -9.39 19.52
C VAL A 306 -22.72 -8.24 20.46
N ASN A 307 -23.24 -7.16 19.90
CA ASN A 307 -23.73 -6.00 20.64
C ASN A 307 -25.25 -5.98 20.55
N ASP A 308 -25.91 -6.39 21.62
CA ASP A 308 -27.37 -6.44 21.72
C ASP A 308 -27.84 -6.06 23.12
N LEU A 309 -28.45 -4.87 23.22
CA LEU A 309 -28.89 -4.32 24.49
C LEU A 309 -30.08 -5.08 25.08
N ASP A 310 -30.91 -5.72 24.26
CA ASP A 310 -32.11 -6.43 24.72
C ASP A 310 -31.75 -7.72 25.46
N LEU A 311 -30.53 -8.22 25.24
CA LEU A 311 -29.97 -9.37 25.92
C LEU A 311 -29.10 -9.01 27.14
N ALA A 312 -29.03 -7.74 27.53
CA ALA A 312 -28.25 -7.32 28.69
C ALA A 312 -28.62 -8.11 29.97
N GLY A 313 -27.62 -8.75 30.58
CA GLY A 313 -27.74 -9.57 31.79
C GLY A 313 -28.13 -11.04 31.54
N GLN A 314 -28.20 -11.49 30.28
CA GLN A 314 -28.46 -12.90 29.93
C GLN A 314 -27.28 -13.83 30.24
N GLY A 315 -26.06 -13.28 30.37
CA GLY A 315 -24.85 -14.03 30.68
C GLY A 315 -24.14 -14.64 29.47
N SER A 316 -24.88 -15.13 28.46
CA SER A 316 -24.31 -15.59 27.18
C SER A 316 -25.31 -15.60 26.03
N VAL A 317 -24.80 -15.64 24.78
CA VAL A 317 -25.59 -15.82 23.55
C VAL A 317 -25.00 -16.94 22.68
N GLN A 318 -25.84 -17.51 21.81
CA GLN A 318 -25.41 -18.55 20.86
C GLN A 318 -25.17 -17.92 19.48
N LEU A 319 -24.06 -18.28 18.87
CA LEU A 319 -23.64 -17.88 17.52
C LEU A 319 -23.53 -19.13 16.65
N ASP A 320 -24.34 -19.23 15.61
CA ASP A 320 -24.23 -20.32 14.63
C ASP A 320 -23.19 -19.95 13.56
N VAL A 321 -22.20 -20.81 13.34
CA VAL A 321 -21.13 -20.58 12.36
C VAL A 321 -21.17 -21.67 11.30
N ASN A 322 -21.32 -21.29 10.03
CA ASN A 322 -21.58 -22.23 8.94
C ASN A 322 -20.55 -22.05 7.81
N GLY A 323 -19.72 -23.05 7.56
CA GLY A 323 -18.79 -23.07 6.43
C GLY A 323 -19.48 -23.48 5.12
N SER A 324 -19.09 -22.89 4.00
CA SER A 324 -19.55 -23.30 2.65
C SER A 324 -19.14 -24.73 2.30
N GLY A 325 -18.11 -25.25 2.95
CA GLY A 325 -17.68 -26.66 2.88
C GLY A 325 -18.67 -27.65 3.55
N GLY A 326 -19.72 -27.16 4.21
CA GLY A 326 -20.78 -27.96 4.82
C GLY A 326 -20.67 -28.13 6.33
N ASP A 327 -19.59 -27.63 6.93
CA ASP A 327 -19.35 -27.64 8.37
C ASP A 327 -20.25 -26.65 9.12
N ARG A 328 -20.68 -27.02 10.34
CA ARG A 328 -21.63 -26.22 11.13
C ARG A 328 -21.39 -26.34 12.63
N GLU A 329 -21.07 -25.21 13.23
CA GLU A 329 -20.80 -25.04 14.64
C GLU A 329 -21.80 -24.11 15.32
N THR A 330 -21.97 -24.28 16.64
CA THR A 330 -22.68 -23.32 17.48
C THR A 330 -21.76 -22.97 18.65
N ILE A 331 -21.39 -21.70 18.74
CA ILE A 331 -20.43 -21.16 19.71
C ILE A 331 -21.18 -20.32 20.75
N GLU A 332 -20.86 -20.50 22.02
CA GLU A 332 -21.42 -19.72 23.12
C GLU A 332 -20.52 -18.50 23.40
N LEU A 333 -21.06 -17.31 23.21
CA LEU A 333 -20.36 -16.04 23.49
C LEU A 333 -20.77 -15.54 24.89
N PRO A 334 -19.85 -15.50 25.88
CA PRO A 334 -20.14 -14.94 27.19
C PRO A 334 -20.34 -13.43 27.16
N GLU A 335 -21.17 -12.93 28.06
CA GLU A 335 -21.42 -11.50 28.26
C GLU A 335 -20.22 -10.85 28.99
N THR A 336 -19.52 -9.94 28.32
CA THR A 336 -18.36 -9.22 28.86
C THR A 336 -18.76 -7.93 29.57
N SER A 337 -19.82 -7.28 29.08
CA SER A 337 -20.47 -6.13 29.70
C SER A 337 -21.95 -6.11 29.31
N PRO A 338 -22.84 -5.38 30.03
CA PRO A 338 -24.27 -5.43 29.76
C PRO A 338 -24.61 -5.22 28.28
N GLY A 339 -25.12 -6.26 27.63
CA GLY A 339 -25.50 -6.26 26.22
C GLY A 339 -24.34 -6.44 25.22
N ARG A 340 -23.13 -6.77 25.69
CA ARG A 340 -21.97 -7.08 24.85
C ARG A 340 -21.50 -8.49 25.14
N PHE A 341 -21.43 -9.30 24.10
CA PHE A 341 -21.01 -10.69 24.17
C PHE A 341 -19.82 -10.90 23.25
N ARG A 342 -18.76 -11.52 23.74
CA ARG A 342 -17.51 -11.68 22.99
C ARG A 342 -16.93 -13.07 23.19
N GLY A 343 -16.39 -13.65 22.14
CA GLY A 343 -15.71 -14.94 22.18
C GLY A 343 -14.90 -15.18 20.91
N THR A 344 -14.08 -16.23 20.94
CA THR A 344 -13.20 -16.59 19.84
C THR A 344 -13.73 -17.82 19.12
N VAL A 345 -13.73 -17.79 17.79
CA VAL A 345 -14.05 -18.94 16.94
C VAL A 345 -12.76 -19.44 16.31
N LEU A 346 -12.46 -20.73 16.48
CA LEU A 346 -11.28 -21.36 15.90
C LEU A 346 -11.58 -21.84 14.49
N LEU A 347 -10.66 -21.60 13.55
CA LEU A 347 -10.71 -22.09 12.18
C LEU A 347 -9.68 -23.19 12.00
N ALA A 348 -9.97 -24.15 11.13
CA ALA A 348 -9.01 -25.16 10.71
C ALA A 348 -9.20 -25.50 9.24
N SER A 349 -8.22 -26.15 8.62
CA SER A 349 -8.41 -26.77 7.32
C SER A 349 -8.80 -28.25 7.46
N GLY A 350 -9.58 -28.76 6.51
CA GLY A 350 -9.93 -30.18 6.43
C GLY A 350 -11.41 -30.46 6.20
N SER A 351 -11.81 -31.72 6.42
CA SER A 351 -13.20 -32.14 6.25
C SER A 351 -14.04 -31.78 7.47
N GLY A 352 -15.08 -30.96 7.25
CA GLY A 352 -16.03 -30.48 8.27
C GLY A 352 -16.58 -31.55 9.22
N THR A 353 -16.51 -31.27 10.52
CA THR A 353 -17.02 -32.10 11.61
C THR A 353 -17.94 -31.31 12.54
N ASN A 354 -19.20 -31.20 12.14
CA ASN A 354 -20.23 -30.48 12.89
C ASN A 354 -20.26 -30.77 14.41
N GLY A 355 -20.32 -29.70 15.21
CA GLY A 355 -20.52 -29.68 16.65
C GLY A 355 -19.26 -29.94 17.47
N ASN A 356 -18.06 -29.79 16.89
CA ASN A 356 -16.78 -29.94 17.59
C ASN A 356 -16.23 -28.61 18.16
N GLY A 357 -16.85 -27.47 17.82
CA GLY A 357 -16.44 -26.12 18.22
C GLY A 357 -15.33 -25.50 17.37
N ILE A 358 -14.91 -26.13 16.28
CA ILE A 358 -13.89 -25.67 15.34
C ILE A 358 -14.52 -25.62 13.95
N VAL A 359 -14.35 -24.51 13.23
CA VAL A 359 -14.93 -24.37 11.89
C VAL A 359 -13.90 -24.78 10.85
N GLU A 360 -14.14 -25.91 10.19
CA GLU A 360 -13.25 -26.37 9.12
C GLU A 360 -13.62 -25.75 7.76
N ALA A 361 -12.73 -24.91 7.24
CA ALA A 361 -12.90 -24.22 5.96
C ALA A 361 -11.55 -24.07 5.24
N GLU A 362 -11.44 -24.62 4.03
CA GLU A 362 -10.27 -24.43 3.16
C GLU A 362 -10.27 -23.03 2.49
N GLY A 363 -9.11 -22.57 2.03
CA GLY A 363 -8.99 -21.31 1.29
C GLY A 363 -9.95 -21.22 0.10
N GLY A 364 -10.60 -20.06 -0.06
CA GLY A 364 -11.66 -19.79 -1.03
C GLY A 364 -13.08 -20.15 -0.54
N ASN A 365 -13.23 -20.86 0.58
CA ASN A 365 -14.54 -21.06 1.21
C ASN A 365 -15.04 -19.78 1.90
N SER A 366 -16.36 -19.69 2.08
CA SER A 366 -16.96 -18.63 2.89
C SER A 366 -17.50 -19.21 4.20
N VAL A 367 -17.24 -18.53 5.32
CA VAL A 367 -17.82 -18.83 6.64
C VAL A 367 -18.91 -17.79 6.96
N ALA A 368 -20.10 -18.25 7.34
CA ALA A 368 -21.22 -17.42 7.72
C ALA A 368 -21.48 -17.49 9.23
N PHE A 369 -21.24 -16.39 9.93
CA PHE A 369 -21.56 -16.19 11.34
C PHE A 369 -22.99 -15.66 11.44
N VAL A 370 -23.84 -16.34 12.20
CA VAL A 370 -25.27 -16.07 12.31
C VAL A 370 -25.65 -15.91 13.77
N TYR A 371 -25.97 -14.67 14.13
CA TYR A 371 -26.55 -14.32 15.41
C TYR A 371 -28.07 -14.22 15.25
N ARG A 372 -28.83 -14.87 16.13
CA ARG A 372 -30.29 -14.80 16.15
C ARG A 372 -30.75 -13.80 17.19
N ASP A 373 -31.03 -12.60 16.73
CA ASP A 373 -31.65 -11.54 17.51
C ASP A 373 -33.13 -11.90 17.77
N ALA A 374 -33.49 -11.99 19.05
CA ALA A 374 -34.83 -12.34 19.49
C ALA A 374 -35.83 -11.17 19.38
N ASP A 375 -35.34 -9.93 19.36
CA ASP A 375 -36.13 -8.71 19.28
C ASP A 375 -35.28 -7.58 18.68
N ASP A 376 -35.47 -7.26 17.40
CA ASP A 376 -34.76 -6.18 16.69
C ASP A 376 -35.18 -4.75 17.09
N GLY A 377 -35.67 -4.56 18.31
CA GLY A 377 -36.29 -3.33 18.80
C GLY A 377 -37.68 -3.06 18.22
N THR A 378 -38.22 -3.92 17.34
CA THR A 378 -39.59 -3.82 16.80
C THR A 378 -40.52 -4.95 17.24
N GLY A 379 -40.05 -5.84 18.12
CA GLY A 379 -40.76 -7.03 18.56
C GLY A 379 -40.63 -8.21 17.60
N ARG A 380 -39.63 -8.20 16.70
CA ARG A 380 -39.43 -9.22 15.66
C ARG A 380 -38.09 -9.92 15.81
N ILE A 381 -38.10 -11.21 15.52
CA ILE A 381 -36.89 -12.04 15.47
C ILE A 381 -36.19 -11.78 14.14
N ARG A 382 -34.89 -11.49 14.19
CA ARG A 382 -34.03 -11.25 13.03
C ARG A 382 -32.79 -12.13 13.10
N ASN A 383 -32.36 -12.67 11.97
CA ASN A 383 -31.03 -13.25 11.87
C ASN A 383 -30.07 -12.17 11.37
N VAL A 384 -29.06 -11.83 12.17
CA VAL A 384 -27.94 -10.99 11.78
C VAL A 384 -26.84 -11.92 11.27
N THR A 385 -26.42 -11.74 10.02
CA THR A 385 -25.45 -12.63 9.38
C THR A 385 -24.28 -11.85 8.84
N GLN A 386 -23.07 -12.30 9.17
CA GLN A 386 -21.83 -11.80 8.59
C GLN A 386 -21.13 -12.95 7.85
N ARG A 387 -20.64 -12.69 6.65
CA ARG A 387 -19.91 -13.67 5.84
C ARG A 387 -18.49 -13.20 5.60
N VAL A 388 -17.54 -14.11 5.70
CA VAL A 388 -16.13 -13.88 5.42
C VAL A 388 -15.59 -14.96 4.52
N THR A 389 -14.76 -14.59 3.55
CA THR A 389 -14.01 -15.53 2.72
C THR A 389 -12.72 -15.90 3.43
N ILE A 390 -12.43 -17.20 3.51
CA ILE A 390 -11.21 -17.73 4.07
C ILE A 390 -10.10 -17.65 3.01
N VAL A 391 -8.98 -17.05 3.35
CA VAL A 391 -7.75 -17.10 2.56
C VAL A 391 -6.98 -18.35 2.99
N GLY A 392 -6.39 -19.06 2.02
CA GLY A 392 -5.59 -20.23 2.34
C GLY A 392 -4.31 -19.83 3.08
N ASP A 393 -3.93 -20.62 4.07
CA ASP A 393 -2.70 -20.51 4.86
C ASP A 393 -1.87 -21.79 4.62
N ASP A 394 -0.57 -21.66 4.40
CA ASP A 394 0.33 -22.79 4.17
C ASP A 394 0.93 -23.37 5.46
N HIS A 395 0.94 -22.60 6.54
CA HIS A 395 1.30 -23.05 7.88
C HIS A 395 0.16 -22.76 8.87
N GLY A 396 0.46 -22.77 10.17
CA GLY A 396 -0.56 -22.55 11.20
C GLY A 396 -0.14 -21.36 12.05
N SER A 397 -1.12 -20.57 12.49
CA SER A 397 -0.91 -19.30 13.19
C SER A 397 -0.73 -19.38 14.71
N GLU A 398 -0.64 -20.58 15.28
CA GLU A 398 -0.37 -20.77 16.71
C GLU A 398 0.42 -22.05 17.02
N ALA A 399 0.96 -22.15 18.24
CA ALA A 399 1.72 -23.32 18.68
C ALA A 399 0.93 -24.65 18.57
N SER A 400 -0.40 -24.58 18.70
CA SER A 400 -1.29 -25.75 18.64
C SER A 400 -1.44 -26.31 17.21
N THR A 401 -1.34 -25.44 16.21
CA THR A 401 -1.45 -25.74 14.77
C THR A 401 -0.10 -25.78 14.05
N ALA A 402 0.99 -25.59 14.79
CA ALA A 402 2.34 -25.49 14.25
C ALA A 402 2.75 -26.70 13.37
N THR A 403 3.39 -26.39 12.25
CA THR A 403 3.92 -27.39 11.32
C THR A 403 5.13 -28.09 11.93
N SER A 404 5.10 -29.41 12.05
CA SER A 404 6.25 -30.17 12.57
C SER A 404 7.40 -30.21 11.56
N ILE A 405 8.60 -29.77 11.97
CA ILE A 405 9.80 -29.70 11.13
C ILE A 405 10.97 -30.49 11.72
N GLU A 406 11.89 -30.89 10.85
CA GLU A 406 13.21 -31.43 11.20
C GLU A 406 14.30 -30.44 10.77
N THR A 407 15.58 -30.79 11.01
CA THR A 407 16.69 -29.99 10.45
C THR A 407 16.63 -30.00 8.93
N GLY A 408 16.79 -28.84 8.30
CA GLY A 408 16.62 -28.67 6.86
C GLY A 408 15.98 -27.33 6.53
N THR A 409 15.38 -27.24 5.35
CA THR A 409 14.70 -26.04 4.86
C THR A 409 13.23 -26.32 4.63
N THR A 410 12.37 -25.43 5.13
CA THR A 410 10.91 -25.45 4.97
C THR A 410 10.50 -24.12 4.32
N ASN A 411 9.68 -24.16 3.28
CA ASN A 411 9.11 -22.93 2.68
C ASN A 411 7.97 -22.42 3.58
N GLY A 412 7.62 -21.13 3.49
CA GLY A 412 6.41 -20.54 4.08
C GLY A 412 5.98 -19.29 3.31
N VAL A 413 4.73 -18.88 3.47
CA VAL A 413 4.14 -17.71 2.81
C VAL A 413 3.31 -16.91 3.81
N ILE A 414 3.76 -15.70 4.14
CA ILE A 414 2.95 -14.74 4.90
C ILE A 414 1.89 -14.16 3.97
N ASN A 415 0.65 -14.65 4.07
CA ASN A 415 -0.49 -14.33 3.23
C ASN A 415 -1.15 -12.98 3.54
N SER A 416 -0.99 -12.48 4.76
CA SER A 416 -1.52 -11.18 5.20
C SER A 416 -0.67 -10.59 6.32
N GLY A 417 -0.85 -9.29 6.64
CA GLY A 417 -0.07 -8.66 7.72
C GLY A 417 -0.27 -9.28 9.11
N ARG A 418 -1.34 -10.06 9.31
CA ARG A 418 -1.61 -10.82 10.55
C ARG A 418 -1.09 -12.26 10.51
N ASP A 419 -0.70 -12.72 9.33
CA ASP A 419 -0.28 -14.10 9.16
C ASP A 419 1.03 -14.37 9.89
N THR A 420 1.07 -15.47 10.63
CA THR A 420 2.29 -15.93 11.29
C THR A 420 2.46 -17.42 11.09
N ASP A 421 3.63 -17.83 10.64
CA ASP A 421 3.91 -19.25 10.41
C ASP A 421 4.55 -19.87 11.64
N TRP A 422 3.86 -20.81 12.28
CA TRP A 422 4.39 -21.57 13.41
C TRP A 422 4.96 -22.92 13.01
N PHE A 423 6.14 -23.23 13.57
CA PHE A 423 6.87 -24.46 13.34
C PHE A 423 7.24 -25.14 14.65
N ALA A 424 6.96 -26.43 14.77
CA ALA A 424 7.30 -27.25 15.93
C ALA A 424 8.58 -28.05 15.67
N PHE A 425 9.60 -27.91 16.53
CA PHE A 425 10.90 -28.56 16.36
C PHE A 425 11.33 -29.30 17.63
N THR A 426 11.76 -30.56 17.48
CA THR A 426 12.25 -31.38 18.60
C THR A 426 13.78 -31.52 18.53
N PRO A 427 14.54 -30.82 19.40
CA PRO A 427 16.00 -30.78 19.35
C PRO A 427 16.68 -31.91 20.13
N GLU A 428 17.99 -32.04 19.92
CA GLU A 428 18.88 -32.86 20.76
C GLU A 428 19.49 -32.01 21.89
N ALA A 429 19.26 -32.36 23.15
CA ALA A 429 19.79 -31.65 24.31
C ALA A 429 21.32 -31.51 24.26
N GLY A 430 21.80 -30.32 24.57
CA GLY A 430 23.20 -29.91 24.51
C GLY A 430 23.66 -29.47 23.13
N THR A 431 22.88 -29.69 22.08
CA THR A 431 23.20 -29.27 20.70
C THR A 431 22.85 -27.80 20.51
N THR A 432 23.74 -27.06 19.85
CA THR A 432 23.45 -25.69 19.41
C THR A 432 22.88 -25.74 18.01
N TYR A 433 21.85 -24.94 17.74
CA TYR A 433 21.19 -24.83 16.46
C TYR A 433 21.28 -23.40 15.96
N ARG A 434 21.36 -23.26 14.63
CA ARG A 434 21.12 -22.02 13.90
C ARG A 434 19.75 -22.15 13.26
N ILE A 435 18.89 -21.17 13.51
CA ILE A 435 17.57 -21.03 12.92
C ILE A 435 17.58 -19.71 12.19
N GLN A 436 17.32 -19.70 10.89
CA GLN A 436 17.34 -18.47 10.10
C GLN A 436 16.28 -18.48 9.00
N THR A 437 15.73 -17.33 8.69
CA THR A 437 14.91 -17.14 7.50
C THR A 437 15.81 -16.85 6.29
N VAL A 438 15.33 -17.21 5.11
CA VAL A 438 15.88 -16.80 3.82
C VAL A 438 14.71 -16.22 3.05
N LEU A 439 14.73 -14.91 2.88
CA LEU A 439 13.66 -14.18 2.21
C LEU A 439 13.65 -14.50 0.71
N THR A 440 12.47 -14.79 0.15
CA THR A 440 12.30 -15.00 -1.29
C THR A 440 11.48 -13.88 -1.92
N SER A 441 10.34 -13.52 -1.33
CA SER A 441 9.58 -12.29 -1.68
C SER A 441 9.06 -11.54 -0.46
N LEU A 442 9.12 -12.13 0.74
CA LEU A 442 8.88 -11.42 1.98
C LEU A 442 9.98 -10.37 2.19
N GLY A 443 9.61 -9.11 2.38
CA GLY A 443 10.57 -8.00 2.47
C GLY A 443 11.40 -8.00 3.76
N ASP A 444 10.76 -8.28 4.90
CA ASP A 444 11.41 -8.27 6.22
C ASP A 444 10.73 -9.30 7.13
N SER A 445 11.53 -10.14 7.80
CA SER A 445 11.01 -11.19 8.68
C SER A 445 11.26 -10.87 10.15
N VAL A 446 10.39 -11.36 11.02
CA VAL A 446 10.63 -11.44 12.45
C VAL A 446 10.55 -12.89 12.89
N LEU A 447 11.62 -13.39 13.52
CA LEU A 447 11.70 -14.74 14.05
C LEU A 447 11.61 -14.73 15.58
N ARG A 448 10.57 -15.36 16.12
CA ARG A 448 10.39 -15.55 17.57
C ARG A 448 10.47 -17.02 17.94
N MET A 449 10.99 -17.30 19.13
CA MET A 449 11.13 -18.65 19.67
C MET A 449 10.37 -18.78 20.99
N PHE A 450 9.64 -19.88 21.15
CA PHE A 450 8.81 -20.15 22.32
C PHE A 450 9.15 -21.50 22.98
N ALA A 451 8.88 -21.57 24.28
CA ALA A 451 9.11 -22.74 25.11
C ALA A 451 8.10 -23.87 24.79
N PRO A 452 8.28 -25.08 25.36
CA PRO A 452 7.36 -26.21 25.11
C PRO A 452 5.90 -25.99 25.53
N ASP A 453 5.61 -24.93 26.28
CA ASP A 453 4.25 -24.51 26.62
C ASP A 453 3.56 -23.69 25.52
N GLY A 454 4.26 -23.39 24.42
CA GLY A 454 3.75 -22.64 23.27
C GLY A 454 3.51 -21.16 23.52
N THR A 455 3.85 -20.64 24.71
CA THR A 455 3.46 -19.28 25.14
C THR A 455 4.61 -18.49 25.75
N THR A 456 5.55 -19.16 26.44
CA THR A 456 6.70 -18.49 27.03
C THR A 456 7.75 -18.18 25.96
N LYS A 457 7.92 -16.91 25.59
CA LYS A 457 8.97 -16.46 24.66
C LYS A 457 10.38 -16.72 25.23
N LEU A 458 11.19 -17.44 24.49
CA LEU A 458 12.60 -17.77 24.81
C LEU A 458 13.60 -16.80 24.18
N GLY A 459 13.23 -16.18 23.06
CA GLY A 459 14.04 -15.20 22.35
C GLY A 459 13.38 -14.77 21.05
N ASP A 460 13.88 -13.70 20.47
CA ASP A 460 13.44 -13.16 19.20
C ASP A 460 14.59 -12.44 18.51
N ASN A 461 14.47 -12.30 17.20
CA ASN A 461 15.37 -11.55 16.34
C ASN A 461 14.59 -11.15 15.08
N ASP A 462 14.71 -9.91 14.65
CA ASP A 462 14.13 -9.34 13.45
C ASP A 462 15.19 -9.23 12.34
N ASP A 463 16.38 -8.73 12.66
CA ASP A 463 17.46 -8.53 11.67
C ASP A 463 18.76 -9.30 11.96
N VAL A 464 19.55 -9.52 10.91
CA VAL A 464 20.86 -10.15 11.03
C VAL A 464 21.90 -9.42 10.21
N GLY A 465 22.72 -8.64 10.90
CA GLY A 465 23.78 -7.88 10.25
C GLY A 465 23.19 -6.74 9.42
N SER A 466 23.28 -6.84 8.09
CA SER A 466 22.69 -5.87 7.15
C SER A 466 21.52 -6.43 6.35
N SER A 467 21.09 -7.67 6.65
CA SER A 467 19.94 -8.32 6.01
C SER A 467 18.71 -8.21 6.90
N TYR A 468 17.54 -8.02 6.27
CA TYR A 468 16.20 -8.08 6.86
C TYR A 468 15.72 -9.52 7.18
N ALA A 469 16.58 -10.52 6.96
CA ALA A 469 16.34 -11.88 7.39
C ALA A 469 16.71 -12.05 8.87
N SER A 470 15.92 -12.80 9.61
CA SER A 470 16.15 -13.08 11.03
C SER A 470 16.99 -14.34 11.26
N ARG A 471 17.74 -14.40 12.36
CA ARG A 471 18.52 -15.57 12.81
C ARG A 471 18.64 -15.65 14.33
N LEU A 472 18.38 -16.85 14.85
CA LEU A 472 18.64 -17.23 16.22
C LEU A 472 19.73 -18.32 16.30
N ILE A 473 20.65 -18.15 17.24
CA ILE A 473 21.59 -19.20 17.66
C ILE A 473 21.18 -19.66 19.06
N TRP A 474 20.77 -20.92 19.18
CA TRP A 474 20.18 -21.43 20.41
C TRP A 474 20.74 -22.80 20.80
N GLN A 475 21.16 -22.95 22.05
CA GLN A 475 21.57 -24.23 22.60
C GLN A 475 20.40 -24.91 23.31
N ALA A 476 20.02 -26.09 22.82
CA ALA A 476 18.91 -26.84 23.35
C ALA A 476 19.20 -27.35 24.77
N PRO A 477 18.45 -26.94 25.82
CA PRO A 477 18.68 -27.43 27.18
C PRO A 477 18.08 -28.83 27.41
N THR A 478 17.04 -29.19 26.66
CA THR A 478 16.29 -30.44 26.76
C THR A 478 15.93 -30.97 25.37
N ASN A 479 15.36 -32.18 25.30
CA ASN A 479 14.81 -32.74 24.06
C ASN A 479 13.30 -32.42 23.91
N GLN A 480 12.80 -31.39 24.60
CA GLN A 480 11.39 -31.03 24.50
C GLN A 480 11.16 -30.20 23.24
N THR A 481 10.02 -30.43 22.58
CA THR A 481 9.60 -29.65 21.43
C THR A 481 9.52 -28.17 21.79
N VAL A 482 10.12 -27.34 20.97
CA VAL A 482 10.04 -25.87 21.01
C VAL A 482 9.32 -25.38 19.76
N TYR A 483 8.88 -24.13 19.78
CA TYR A 483 8.17 -23.54 18.66
C TYR A 483 8.92 -22.31 18.11
N PHE A 484 8.87 -22.15 16.80
CA PHE A 484 9.34 -20.97 16.09
C PHE A 484 8.16 -20.31 15.41
N GLN A 485 8.05 -19.00 15.51
CA GLN A 485 7.08 -18.18 14.78
C GLN A 485 7.86 -17.30 13.81
N VAL A 486 7.43 -17.26 12.55
CA VAL A 486 7.89 -16.30 11.55
C VAL A 486 6.73 -15.38 11.19
N SER A 487 6.95 -14.07 11.19
CA SER A 487 5.99 -13.07 10.73
C SER A 487 6.68 -12.04 9.83
N GLY A 488 5.91 -11.26 9.07
CA GLY A 488 6.44 -10.08 8.40
C GLY A 488 6.62 -8.90 9.36
N LEU A 489 7.66 -8.07 9.17
CA LEU A 489 7.79 -6.81 9.92
C LEU A 489 6.79 -5.78 9.36
N LEU A 490 6.10 -5.04 10.24
CA LEU A 490 5.08 -4.04 9.88
C LEU A 490 4.00 -4.59 8.91
N GLY A 491 3.67 -5.87 9.02
CA GLY A 491 2.66 -6.51 8.18
C GLY A 491 3.10 -6.83 6.75
N SER A 492 4.42 -6.82 6.46
CA SER A 492 4.92 -7.24 5.16
C SER A 492 4.46 -8.66 4.82
N THR A 493 4.04 -8.88 3.58
CA THR A 493 3.60 -10.18 3.09
C THR A 493 4.60 -10.75 2.09
N GLY A 494 4.52 -12.05 1.82
CA GLY A 494 5.37 -12.72 0.85
C GLY A 494 5.95 -14.04 1.34
N SER A 495 6.72 -14.68 0.46
CA SER A 495 7.32 -15.99 0.73
C SER A 495 8.70 -15.91 1.36
N PHE A 496 9.03 -16.91 2.16
CA PHE A 496 10.35 -17.13 2.77
C PHE A 496 10.68 -18.62 2.87
N ARG A 497 11.91 -18.92 3.32
CA ARG A 497 12.35 -20.27 3.68
C ARG A 497 12.95 -20.28 5.10
N LEU A 498 12.42 -21.10 6.00
CA LEU A 498 12.99 -21.33 7.32
C LEU A 498 14.06 -22.43 7.24
N ASN A 499 15.28 -22.13 7.69
CA ASN A 499 16.39 -23.07 7.75
C ASN A 499 16.78 -23.37 9.21
N VAL A 500 16.72 -24.64 9.60
CA VAL A 500 17.15 -25.13 10.91
C VAL A 500 18.34 -26.09 10.73
N SER A 501 19.51 -25.71 11.25
CA SER A 501 20.74 -26.51 11.15
C SER A 501 21.46 -26.66 12.49
N LYS A 502 22.23 -27.73 12.67
CA LYS A 502 23.14 -27.85 13.81
C LYS A 502 24.25 -26.79 13.66
N TYR A 503 24.64 -26.18 14.77
CA TYR A 503 25.67 -25.14 14.85
C TYR A 503 26.77 -25.60 15.81
N SER A 504 28.02 -25.53 15.36
CA SER A 504 29.20 -25.83 16.19
C SER A 504 29.99 -24.54 16.40
N THR A 505 30.28 -24.19 17.64
CA THR A 505 31.01 -22.95 18.00
C THR A 505 32.53 -23.03 17.75
N VAL A 506 32.98 -23.96 16.90
CA VAL A 506 34.40 -24.27 16.67
C VAL A 506 34.83 -23.92 15.24
N ASP A 507 33.95 -23.34 14.42
CA ASP A 507 34.27 -23.01 13.03
C ASP A 507 33.52 -21.76 12.55
N ASP A 508 34.23 -20.84 11.89
CA ASP A 508 33.74 -19.53 11.48
C ASP A 508 33.25 -19.47 10.02
N VAL A 509 33.55 -20.48 9.20
CA VAL A 509 33.10 -20.65 7.80
C VAL A 509 32.83 -22.15 7.53
N GLY A 510 31.90 -22.48 6.62
CA GLY A 510 31.51 -23.88 6.35
C GLY A 510 32.64 -24.73 5.74
N ASN A 511 32.57 -26.05 5.93
CA ASN A 511 33.61 -27.01 5.53
C ASN A 511 33.37 -27.70 4.18
N GLY A 512 32.25 -27.39 3.53
CA GLY A 512 31.87 -27.92 2.23
C GLY A 512 30.80 -27.07 1.57
N ILE A 513 30.38 -27.52 0.39
CA ILE A 513 29.35 -26.86 -0.43
C ILE A 513 28.00 -26.74 0.31
N ALA A 514 27.67 -27.72 1.17
CA ALA A 514 26.39 -27.78 1.88
C ALA A 514 26.24 -26.73 2.99
N ASP A 515 27.35 -26.24 3.53
CA ASP A 515 27.43 -25.29 4.64
C ASP A 515 28.22 -24.02 4.30
N ALA A 516 28.54 -23.84 3.01
CA ALA A 516 29.32 -22.72 2.50
C ALA A 516 28.75 -21.35 2.93
N ALA A 517 29.60 -20.45 3.43
CA ALA A 517 29.18 -19.13 3.88
C ALA A 517 28.94 -18.17 2.70
N LEU A 518 27.92 -17.32 2.77
CA LEU A 518 27.68 -16.32 1.73
C LEU A 518 28.79 -15.25 1.71
N VAL A 519 29.38 -14.95 0.55
CA VAL A 519 30.33 -13.82 0.40
C VAL A 519 29.58 -12.54 0.08
N GLU A 520 29.44 -11.66 1.08
CA GLU A 520 28.95 -10.30 0.86
C GLU A 520 29.93 -9.45 0.04
N SER A 521 29.45 -8.34 -0.55
CA SER A 521 30.32 -7.38 -1.24
C SER A 521 31.33 -6.77 -0.25
N GLY A 522 32.61 -6.65 -0.65
CA GLY A 522 33.66 -6.08 0.18
C GLY A 522 34.58 -7.12 0.82
N THR A 523 34.62 -7.19 2.15
CA THR A 523 35.63 -7.98 2.89
C THR A 523 35.04 -8.90 3.96
N THR A 524 35.39 -10.18 3.91
CA THR A 524 34.98 -11.21 4.88
C THR A 524 36.18 -11.68 5.70
N LEU A 525 36.10 -11.65 7.03
CA LEU A 525 37.15 -12.17 7.92
C LEU A 525 36.91 -13.66 8.18
N ALA A 526 37.96 -14.48 8.11
CA ALA A 526 37.89 -15.94 8.33
C ALA A 526 39.20 -16.52 8.88
N GLU A 527 39.14 -17.75 9.41
CA GLU A 527 40.26 -18.50 9.98
C GLU A 527 40.26 -19.95 9.52
N ILE A 528 41.36 -20.40 8.88
CA ILE A 528 41.56 -21.83 8.64
C ILE A 528 41.90 -22.50 9.97
N ASN A 529 40.92 -23.14 10.59
CA ASN A 529 41.01 -23.72 11.93
C ASN A 529 41.83 -25.02 11.95
N THR A 530 41.62 -25.89 10.96
CA THR A 530 42.43 -27.11 10.80
C THR A 530 42.89 -27.30 9.35
N ALA A 531 44.10 -27.85 9.19
CA ALA A 531 44.74 -28.06 7.89
C ALA A 531 43.96 -29.00 6.93
N ALA A 532 42.99 -29.74 7.44
CA ALA A 532 42.17 -30.69 6.70
C ALA A 532 40.76 -30.16 6.39
N GLU A 533 40.43 -28.96 6.88
CA GLU A 533 39.11 -28.33 6.82
C GLU A 533 39.24 -27.03 6.01
N PRO A 534 38.93 -27.07 4.71
CA PRO A 534 38.85 -25.86 3.88
C PRO A 534 37.68 -24.97 4.28
N ASP A 535 37.84 -23.66 4.11
CA ASP A 535 36.72 -22.72 4.23
C ASP A 535 36.01 -22.64 2.88
N TRP A 536 34.70 -22.92 2.88
CA TRP A 536 33.84 -22.83 1.72
C TRP A 536 32.94 -21.61 1.80
N PHE A 537 32.89 -20.89 0.69
CA PHE A 537 31.98 -19.78 0.49
C PHE A 537 31.11 -20.01 -0.74
N GLN A 538 29.96 -19.37 -0.77
CA GLN A 538 29.06 -19.34 -1.93
C GLN A 538 28.74 -17.89 -2.29
N LEU A 539 28.52 -17.63 -3.57
CA LEU A 539 27.98 -16.35 -4.02
C LEU A 539 27.23 -16.48 -5.34
N PRO A 540 26.15 -15.72 -5.54
CA PRO A 540 25.57 -15.53 -6.86
C PRO A 540 26.53 -14.73 -7.75
N VAL A 541 26.60 -15.10 -9.02
CA VAL A 541 27.36 -14.41 -10.05
C VAL A 541 26.53 -14.23 -11.30
N TYR A 542 26.75 -13.11 -12.01
CA TYR A 542 25.93 -12.69 -13.14
C TYR A 542 26.74 -12.68 -14.44
N ALA A 543 26.09 -13.11 -15.52
CA ALA A 543 26.69 -13.21 -16.84
C ALA A 543 27.40 -11.91 -17.25
N GLY A 544 28.63 -12.01 -17.74
CA GLY A 544 29.44 -10.87 -18.18
C GLY A 544 30.13 -10.09 -17.06
N VAL A 545 29.73 -10.23 -15.79
CA VAL A 545 30.38 -9.56 -14.66
C VAL A 545 31.74 -10.20 -14.37
N SER A 546 32.75 -9.34 -14.18
CA SER A 546 34.11 -9.77 -13.82
C SER A 546 34.33 -9.66 -12.33
N TYR A 547 34.65 -10.78 -11.69
CA TYR A 547 34.90 -10.90 -10.26
C TYR A 547 36.38 -11.02 -9.97
N THR A 548 36.83 -10.33 -8.93
CA THR A 548 38.16 -10.51 -8.34
C THR A 548 38.01 -10.99 -6.91
N PHE A 549 38.55 -12.17 -6.62
CA PHE A 549 38.68 -12.71 -5.27
C PHE A 549 40.14 -12.62 -4.84
N LEU A 550 40.41 -12.10 -3.65
CA LEU A 550 41.75 -11.92 -3.12
C LEU A 550 41.76 -12.29 -1.64
N THR A 551 42.68 -13.14 -1.20
CA THR A 551 42.96 -13.29 0.24
C THR A 551 43.92 -12.20 0.71
N ARG A 552 43.73 -11.70 1.93
CA ARG A 552 44.70 -10.88 2.66
C ARG A 552 45.11 -11.63 3.91
N LEU A 553 46.36 -12.07 3.93
CA LEU A 553 46.87 -12.93 4.97
C LEU A 553 47.17 -12.15 6.25
N THR A 554 46.66 -12.64 7.39
CA THR A 554 46.90 -12.04 8.70
C THR A 554 47.82 -12.92 9.55
N SER A 555 47.34 -14.10 9.96
CA SER A 555 48.16 -15.12 10.62
C SER A 555 48.29 -16.42 9.80
N LEU A 556 47.45 -16.60 8.77
CA LEU A 556 47.69 -17.60 7.75
C LEU A 556 48.96 -17.24 6.97
N SER A 557 49.86 -18.19 6.75
CA SER A 557 51.14 -17.92 6.08
C SER A 557 51.07 -17.97 4.56
N ASP A 558 50.15 -18.76 4.02
CA ASP A 558 50.06 -19.10 2.60
C ASP A 558 48.65 -19.63 2.32
N SER A 559 47.97 -19.12 1.29
CA SER A 559 46.61 -19.53 0.93
C SER A 559 46.57 -20.22 -0.43
N TYR A 560 45.50 -20.96 -0.68
CA TYR A 560 45.16 -21.50 -2.00
C TYR A 560 43.67 -21.33 -2.25
N LEU A 561 43.33 -20.63 -3.33
CA LEU A 561 41.97 -20.29 -3.75
C LEU A 561 41.55 -21.19 -4.93
N ARG A 562 40.34 -21.78 -4.84
CA ARG A 562 39.69 -22.50 -5.94
C ARG A 562 38.25 -22.01 -6.09
N LEU A 563 37.83 -21.81 -7.33
CA LEU A 563 36.47 -21.42 -7.71
C LEU A 563 35.81 -22.60 -8.44
N PHE A 564 34.60 -22.95 -8.05
CA PHE A 564 33.81 -24.06 -8.57
C PHE A 564 32.49 -23.58 -9.18
N ASP A 565 31.94 -24.38 -10.08
CA ASP A 565 30.61 -24.20 -10.66
C ASP A 565 29.47 -24.48 -9.67
N GLU A 566 28.22 -24.36 -10.14
CA GLU A 566 27.00 -24.53 -9.33
C GLU A 566 26.84 -25.93 -8.71
N ASP A 567 27.45 -26.96 -9.33
CA ASP A 567 27.48 -28.30 -8.79
C ASP A 567 28.58 -28.46 -7.71
N GLY A 568 29.50 -27.50 -7.61
CA GLY A 568 30.61 -27.45 -6.66
C GLY A 568 31.71 -28.49 -6.92
N TYR A 569 31.68 -29.18 -8.07
CA TYR A 569 32.63 -30.25 -8.40
C TYR A 569 33.57 -29.90 -9.55
N HIS A 570 33.22 -28.92 -10.39
CA HIS A 570 34.08 -28.50 -11.50
C HIS A 570 34.83 -27.22 -11.18
N VAL A 571 36.16 -27.26 -11.23
CA VAL A 571 37.00 -26.07 -11.00
C VAL A 571 36.92 -25.14 -12.22
N LEU A 572 36.41 -23.94 -12.01
CA LEU A 572 36.35 -22.85 -12.98
C LEU A 572 37.66 -22.06 -13.04
N ALA A 573 38.28 -21.82 -11.87
CA ALA A 573 39.56 -21.12 -11.75
C ALA A 573 40.26 -21.51 -10.44
N GLU A 574 41.59 -21.44 -10.40
CA GLU A 574 42.37 -21.70 -9.19
C GLU A 574 43.66 -20.88 -9.15
N ASN A 575 44.14 -20.53 -7.96
CA ASN A 575 45.35 -19.75 -7.78
C ASN A 575 45.94 -19.91 -6.37
N ASP A 576 47.27 -20.02 -6.26
CA ASP A 576 48.03 -20.05 -5.01
C ASP A 576 48.72 -18.71 -4.71
N ASP A 577 49.41 -18.07 -5.66
CA ASP A 577 50.36 -16.98 -5.35
C ASP A 577 50.28 -15.71 -6.24
N SER A 578 49.09 -15.26 -6.66
CA SER A 578 48.97 -14.03 -7.49
C SER A 578 48.55 -12.76 -6.74
N GLY A 579 48.43 -12.82 -5.41
CA GLY A 579 48.22 -11.69 -4.51
C GLY A 579 49.52 -11.10 -3.94
N ALA A 580 49.40 -10.23 -2.93
CA ALA A 580 50.57 -9.67 -2.25
C ALA A 580 51.20 -10.68 -1.27
N GLY A 581 52.46 -11.05 -1.49
CA GLY A 581 53.13 -12.09 -0.68
C GLY A 581 52.77 -13.48 -1.20
N PHE A 582 52.28 -14.35 -0.31
CA PHE A 582 51.75 -15.70 -0.63
C PHE A 582 50.22 -15.74 -0.60
N ALA A 583 49.61 -14.59 -0.85
CA ALA A 583 48.17 -14.46 -0.94
C ALA A 583 47.70 -14.94 -2.32
N SER A 584 46.53 -15.55 -2.36
CA SER A 584 45.93 -16.04 -3.58
C SER A 584 44.99 -15.00 -4.19
N ARG A 585 44.87 -15.00 -5.51
CA ARG A 585 43.95 -14.11 -6.23
C ARG A 585 43.39 -14.78 -7.48
N ILE A 586 42.08 -14.68 -7.67
CA ILE A 586 41.37 -15.13 -8.88
C ILE A 586 40.73 -13.92 -9.54
N GLU A 587 40.93 -13.76 -10.84
CA GLU A 587 40.13 -12.91 -11.71
C GLU A 587 39.35 -13.81 -12.66
N TRP A 588 38.04 -13.67 -12.67
CA TRP A 588 37.17 -14.53 -13.46
C TRP A 588 35.92 -13.77 -13.91
N THR A 589 35.54 -13.95 -15.17
CA THR A 589 34.31 -13.37 -15.73
C THR A 589 33.26 -14.45 -15.84
N ALA A 590 32.08 -14.20 -15.29
CA ALA A 590 30.98 -15.15 -15.33
C ALA A 590 30.42 -15.27 -16.76
N GLU A 591 30.13 -16.50 -17.19
CA GLU A 591 29.57 -16.77 -18.53
C GLU A 591 28.04 -16.79 -18.54
N ARG A 592 27.42 -17.03 -17.37
CA ARG A 592 25.97 -17.11 -17.16
C ARG A 592 25.66 -16.80 -15.69
N ASP A 593 24.40 -16.52 -15.41
CA ASP A 593 23.88 -16.39 -14.06
C ASP A 593 23.89 -17.76 -13.37
N GLN A 594 24.55 -17.85 -12.23
CA GLN A 594 24.65 -19.07 -11.44
C GLN A 594 25.15 -18.77 -10.03
N VAL A 595 25.04 -19.73 -9.11
CA VAL A 595 25.79 -19.71 -7.86
C VAL A 595 27.14 -20.39 -8.11
N VAL A 596 28.21 -19.80 -7.60
CA VAL A 596 29.56 -20.40 -7.61
C VAL A 596 30.04 -20.61 -6.18
N TYR A 597 30.92 -21.60 -6.01
CA TYR A 597 31.52 -21.92 -4.72
C TYR A 597 33.00 -21.57 -4.71
N LEU A 598 33.45 -20.92 -3.65
CA LEU A 598 34.84 -20.54 -3.45
C LEU A 598 35.41 -21.33 -2.28
N GLU A 599 36.51 -22.02 -2.51
CA GLU A 599 37.23 -22.78 -1.48
C GLU A 599 38.55 -22.07 -1.17
N VAL A 600 38.81 -21.83 0.12
CA VAL A 600 40.08 -21.32 0.62
C VAL A 600 40.75 -22.37 1.48
N THR A 601 42.02 -22.65 1.20
CA THR A 601 42.84 -23.59 1.98
C THR A 601 44.18 -22.98 2.33
N GLY A 602 44.84 -23.52 3.37
CA GLY A 602 46.24 -23.23 3.66
C GLY A 602 47.19 -24.19 2.93
N VAL A 603 48.20 -23.65 2.25
CA VAL A 603 49.18 -24.48 1.53
C VAL A 603 50.05 -25.27 2.51
N ASN A 604 50.33 -26.54 2.20
CA ASN A 604 51.08 -27.46 3.07
C ASN A 604 50.48 -27.65 4.48
N GLY A 605 49.17 -27.39 4.64
CA GLY A 605 48.46 -27.57 5.90
C GLY A 605 48.74 -26.46 6.93
N THR A 606 49.01 -25.25 6.48
CA THR A 606 49.10 -24.08 7.35
C THR A 606 47.72 -23.65 7.81
N THR A 607 47.60 -23.23 9.07
CA THR A 607 46.35 -22.71 9.66
C THR A 607 46.50 -21.25 10.04
N GLY A 608 45.39 -20.54 10.24
CA GLY A 608 45.37 -19.15 10.69
C GLY A 608 44.42 -18.25 9.92
N ARG A 609 44.42 -16.96 10.30
CA ARG A 609 43.45 -15.95 9.86
C ARG A 609 43.83 -15.29 8.55
N TYR A 610 42.80 -15.01 7.75
CA TYR A 610 42.87 -14.24 6.52
C TYR A 610 41.60 -13.40 6.35
N THR A 611 41.63 -12.48 5.39
CA THR A 611 40.45 -11.73 4.96
C THR A 611 40.23 -12.01 3.49
N LEU A 612 39.06 -12.54 3.13
CA LEU A 612 38.63 -12.65 1.74
C LEU A 612 38.13 -11.27 1.28
N VAL A 613 38.63 -10.80 0.16
CA VAL A 613 38.22 -9.55 -0.48
C VAL A 613 37.58 -9.89 -1.81
N ARG A 614 36.35 -9.46 -2.00
CA ARG A 614 35.59 -9.57 -3.24
C ARG A 614 35.43 -8.19 -3.85
N ASN A 615 35.86 -8.04 -5.10
CA ASN A 615 35.54 -6.89 -5.93
C ASN A 615 34.84 -7.38 -7.21
N GLN A 616 34.00 -6.54 -7.79
CA GLN A 616 33.38 -6.80 -9.09
C GLN A 616 33.53 -5.61 -10.03
N SER A 617 33.49 -5.92 -11.32
CA SER A 617 33.46 -4.97 -12.42
C SER A 617 32.34 -5.37 -13.35
N ILE A 618 31.35 -4.49 -13.47
CA ILE A 618 30.14 -4.72 -14.25
C ILE A 618 30.33 -4.10 -15.65
N PRO A 619 29.98 -4.79 -16.75
CA PRO A 619 29.98 -4.21 -18.07
C PRO A 619 28.91 -3.12 -18.18
N ALA A 620 29.23 -2.07 -18.93
CA ALA A 620 28.27 -1.03 -19.29
C ALA A 620 27.22 -1.61 -20.27
N ASP A 621 25.96 -1.22 -20.13
CA ASP A 621 24.85 -1.66 -20.96
C ASP A 621 24.72 -0.84 -22.27
N PRO A 622 23.70 -1.07 -23.13
CA PRO A 622 23.54 -0.29 -24.36
C PRO A 622 23.04 1.16 -24.22
N TYR A 623 22.56 1.59 -23.05
CA TYR A 623 21.81 2.84 -22.82
C TYR A 623 22.61 3.97 -22.14
N GLU A 624 23.86 3.69 -21.79
CA GLU A 624 24.91 4.46 -21.07
C GLU A 624 25.22 5.93 -21.46
N ASN A 625 24.45 6.57 -22.34
CA ASN A 625 24.56 8.03 -22.51
C ASN A 625 23.47 8.79 -21.74
N ASN A 626 22.58 8.07 -21.05
CA ASN A 626 21.38 8.63 -20.43
C ASN A 626 21.56 8.99 -18.95
N ASP A 627 22.77 9.34 -18.51
CA ASP A 627 23.08 9.63 -17.09
C ASP A 627 22.47 10.94 -16.55
N SER A 628 21.65 11.62 -17.34
CA SER A 628 21.05 12.90 -16.96
C SER A 628 19.70 13.12 -17.62
N PHE A 629 18.87 13.95 -16.98
CA PHE A 629 17.59 14.41 -17.53
C PHE A 629 17.70 14.93 -18.98
N SER A 630 18.81 15.62 -19.32
CA SER A 630 19.00 16.17 -20.68
C SER A 630 19.34 15.13 -21.74
N ASP A 631 19.84 13.97 -21.34
CA ASP A 631 20.27 12.91 -22.25
C ASP A 631 19.37 11.66 -22.15
N ALA A 632 18.21 11.79 -21.50
CA ALA A 632 17.25 10.71 -21.30
C ALA A 632 16.91 9.97 -22.61
N PHE A 633 16.99 8.64 -22.57
CA PHE A 633 16.74 7.80 -23.73
C PHE A 633 15.25 7.74 -24.04
N ASP A 634 14.87 8.05 -25.29
CA ASP A 634 13.47 8.09 -25.72
C ASP A 634 12.94 6.67 -25.99
N LEU A 635 12.07 6.19 -25.11
CA LEU A 635 11.39 4.90 -25.21
C LEU A 635 10.22 4.92 -26.19
N GLY A 636 9.78 6.11 -26.62
CA GLY A 636 8.62 6.27 -27.50
C GLY A 636 7.29 6.29 -26.73
N THR A 637 6.30 5.55 -27.23
CA THR A 637 4.89 5.67 -26.83
C THR A 637 4.17 4.36 -26.52
N ASP A 638 4.78 3.23 -26.88
CA ASP A 638 4.18 1.90 -26.78
C ASP A 638 4.67 1.23 -25.47
N ASP A 639 4.05 0.11 -25.12
CA ASP A 639 4.56 -0.76 -24.06
C ASP A 639 6.00 -1.17 -24.36
N ILE A 640 6.89 -1.04 -23.38
CA ILE A 640 8.29 -1.44 -23.52
C ILE A 640 8.75 -2.25 -22.33
N THR A 641 9.69 -3.15 -22.61
CA THR A 641 10.40 -3.93 -21.61
C THR A 641 11.86 -3.92 -22.02
N LEU A 642 12.70 -3.37 -21.15
CA LEU A 642 14.14 -3.34 -21.25
C LEU A 642 14.69 -4.39 -20.29
N ALA A 643 15.49 -5.31 -20.80
CA ALA A 643 16.15 -6.35 -20.01
C ALA A 643 17.66 -6.20 -20.14
N ASP A 644 18.39 -6.87 -19.24
CA ASP A 644 19.86 -6.86 -19.19
C ASP A 644 20.48 -5.46 -18.97
N MET A 645 19.77 -4.58 -18.26
CA MET A 645 20.24 -3.22 -17.94
C MET A 645 21.20 -3.25 -16.74
N THR A 646 22.18 -2.34 -16.68
CA THR A 646 23.18 -2.32 -15.60
C THR A 646 23.43 -0.92 -15.05
N ILE A 647 23.58 -0.83 -13.73
CA ILE A 647 24.16 0.35 -13.08
C ILE A 647 25.62 0.03 -12.84
N HIS A 648 26.45 0.24 -13.86
CA HIS A 648 27.83 -0.24 -13.87
C HIS A 648 28.81 0.65 -13.05
N SER A 649 28.37 1.84 -12.62
CA SER A 649 29.12 2.70 -11.69
C SER A 649 28.18 3.47 -10.76
N SER A 650 28.67 3.88 -9.59
CA SER A 650 27.88 4.54 -8.53
C SER A 650 27.43 5.99 -8.84
N ARG A 651 27.51 6.41 -10.10
CA ARG A 651 27.04 7.70 -10.62
C ARG A 651 26.26 7.54 -11.94
N ASN A 652 25.83 6.32 -12.24
CA ASN A 652 25.22 5.93 -13.50
C ASN A 652 23.72 5.76 -13.29
N ASP A 653 22.98 6.87 -13.27
CA ASP A 653 21.52 6.80 -13.18
C ASP A 653 20.95 6.69 -14.59
N ASP A 654 20.10 5.72 -14.85
CA ASP A 654 19.54 5.55 -16.19
C ASP A 654 18.29 6.43 -16.34
N TRP A 655 18.36 7.43 -17.21
CA TRP A 655 17.20 8.28 -17.53
C TRP A 655 16.47 7.81 -18.79
N PHE A 656 15.16 7.69 -18.68
CA PHE A 656 14.27 7.36 -19.79
C PHE A 656 13.23 8.44 -19.98
N ARG A 657 12.79 8.62 -21.23
CA ARG A 657 11.67 9.48 -21.60
C ARG A 657 10.60 8.62 -22.28
N TRP A 658 9.36 8.74 -21.83
CA TRP A 658 8.22 8.06 -22.44
C TRP A 658 7.03 9.02 -22.60
N THR A 659 6.20 8.80 -23.61
CA THR A 659 5.05 9.67 -23.92
C THR A 659 3.75 8.85 -23.97
N SER A 660 2.78 9.20 -23.12
CA SER A 660 1.47 8.55 -23.11
C SER A 660 0.64 8.90 -24.35
N GLN A 661 -0.15 7.95 -24.84
CA GLN A 661 -1.06 8.10 -25.99
C GLN A 661 -2.53 8.16 -25.58
N ARG A 662 -2.89 7.69 -24.38
CA ARG A 662 -4.28 7.54 -23.92
C ARG A 662 -4.38 7.85 -22.42
N THR A 663 -5.55 8.28 -21.97
CA THR A 663 -5.83 8.38 -20.53
C THR A 663 -5.89 6.96 -19.97
N SER A 664 -4.90 6.58 -19.17
CA SER A 664 -4.78 5.22 -18.66
C SER A 664 -3.78 5.17 -17.52
N ASP A 665 -4.04 4.25 -16.62
CA ASP A 665 -3.10 3.78 -15.62
C ASP A 665 -1.96 3.02 -16.30
N VAL A 666 -0.74 3.50 -16.11
CA VAL A 666 0.46 2.91 -16.69
C VAL A 666 1.21 2.20 -15.58
N ALA A 667 1.33 0.87 -15.71
CA ALA A 667 2.17 0.07 -14.85
C ALA A 667 3.64 0.29 -15.21
N LEU A 668 4.41 0.80 -14.26
CA LEU A 668 5.86 0.81 -14.25
C LEU A 668 6.31 -0.36 -13.38
N SER A 669 7.09 -1.27 -13.96
CA SER A 669 7.69 -2.38 -13.21
C SER A 669 9.20 -2.29 -13.29
N LEU A 670 9.85 -2.45 -12.14
CA LEU A 670 11.29 -2.55 -12.04
C LEU A 670 11.62 -3.84 -11.31
N THR A 671 12.47 -4.67 -11.89
CA THR A 671 12.93 -5.92 -11.25
C THR A 671 14.44 -5.87 -11.18
N SER A 672 15.02 -5.81 -9.98
CA SER A 672 16.45 -6.08 -9.83
C SER A 672 16.72 -7.57 -9.91
N HIS A 673 17.74 -7.99 -10.66
CA HIS A 673 18.15 -9.39 -10.73
C HIS A 673 19.07 -9.80 -9.57
N ALA A 674 19.23 -8.98 -8.52
CA ALA A 674 20.27 -9.20 -7.52
C ALA A 674 19.94 -8.72 -6.08
N ASN A 675 20.36 -9.51 -5.10
CA ASN A 675 20.43 -9.22 -3.66
C ASN A 675 21.67 -8.35 -3.29
N GLU A 676 22.07 -7.41 -4.15
CA GLU A 676 23.33 -6.63 -4.00
C GLU A 676 23.12 -5.11 -3.97
N GLY A 677 21.96 -4.69 -3.48
CA GLY A 677 21.62 -3.29 -3.31
C GLY A 677 20.25 -2.99 -3.87
N SER A 678 19.61 -2.00 -3.25
CA SER A 678 18.28 -1.57 -3.61
C SER A 678 18.33 -0.73 -4.88
N ILE A 679 17.40 -1.01 -5.80
CA ILE A 679 17.17 -0.17 -6.98
C ILE A 679 15.93 0.68 -6.71
N ALA A 680 15.98 1.93 -7.11
CA ALA A 680 14.91 2.89 -6.95
C ALA A 680 14.60 3.54 -8.29
N PHE A 681 13.40 4.09 -8.41
CA PHE A 681 13.13 5.00 -9.51
C PHE A 681 12.31 6.21 -9.07
N GLU A 682 12.57 7.30 -9.77
CA GLU A 682 11.90 8.58 -9.64
C GLU A 682 11.27 8.94 -10.99
N VAL A 683 10.07 9.51 -10.95
CA VAL A 683 9.36 9.97 -12.14
C VAL A 683 9.25 11.48 -12.10
N PHE A 684 9.61 12.13 -13.20
CA PHE A 684 9.66 13.58 -13.38
C PHE A 684 8.77 14.01 -14.54
N ASN A 685 8.32 15.26 -14.50
CA ASN A 685 7.67 15.92 -15.63
C ASN A 685 8.70 16.47 -16.65
N ASP A 686 8.21 17.07 -17.73
CA ASP A 686 9.04 17.70 -18.77
C ASP A 686 9.74 19.00 -18.32
N GLN A 687 9.49 19.47 -17.10
CA GLN A 687 10.24 20.56 -16.44
C GLN A 687 11.31 20.07 -15.45
N ASN A 688 11.56 18.75 -15.36
CA ASN A 688 12.46 18.13 -14.38
C ASN A 688 12.01 18.34 -12.92
N GLU A 689 10.71 18.39 -12.69
CA GLU A 689 10.11 18.39 -11.36
C GLU A 689 9.69 16.98 -11.00
N LEU A 690 10.03 16.53 -9.80
CA LEU A 690 9.71 15.20 -9.29
C LEU A 690 8.19 15.08 -9.11
N LEU A 691 7.57 14.13 -9.82
CA LEU A 691 6.16 13.77 -9.70
C LEU A 691 5.96 12.67 -8.65
N HIS A 692 6.84 11.68 -8.68
CA HIS A 692 6.74 10.50 -7.82
C HIS A 692 8.13 9.94 -7.52
N SER A 693 8.31 9.38 -6.32
CA SER A 693 9.54 8.72 -5.92
C SER A 693 9.16 7.43 -5.24
N ILE A 694 9.68 6.31 -5.74
CA ILE A 694 9.49 5.02 -5.10
C ILE A 694 10.76 4.71 -4.33
N PRO A 695 10.67 4.54 -3.01
CA PRO A 695 11.83 4.18 -2.21
C PRO A 695 12.37 2.83 -2.68
N SER A 696 13.66 2.67 -2.43
CA SER A 696 14.47 1.57 -2.90
C SER A 696 13.85 0.21 -2.55
N ALA A 697 13.64 -0.66 -3.54
CA ALA A 697 13.08 -2.00 -3.35
C ALA A 697 14.13 -3.07 -3.70
N GLU A 698 14.17 -4.16 -2.93
CA GLU A 698 14.87 -5.39 -3.34
C GLU A 698 13.87 -6.34 -4.02
N GLY A 699 13.95 -6.45 -5.35
CA GLY A 699 13.06 -7.31 -6.15
C GLY A 699 12.18 -6.54 -7.14
N LEU A 700 10.91 -6.94 -7.24
CA LEU A 700 9.93 -6.34 -8.14
C LEU A 700 9.26 -5.13 -7.45
N ALA A 701 9.54 -3.93 -7.94
CA ALA A 701 8.75 -2.74 -7.66
C ALA A 701 7.74 -2.54 -8.80
N GLU A 702 6.46 -2.70 -8.51
CA GLU A 702 5.37 -2.33 -9.42
C GLU A 702 4.67 -1.08 -8.93
N TRP A 703 4.34 -0.20 -9.86
CA TRP A 703 3.64 1.03 -9.58
C TRP A 703 2.76 1.42 -10.74
N THR A 704 1.70 2.16 -10.44
CA THR A 704 0.73 2.60 -11.42
C THR A 704 0.69 4.12 -11.46
N VAL A 705 0.82 4.70 -12.65
CA VAL A 705 0.68 6.14 -12.88
C VAL A 705 -0.46 6.44 -13.83
N SER A 706 -1.43 7.21 -13.37
CA SER A 706 -2.45 7.74 -14.26
C SER A 706 -1.83 8.80 -15.16
N THR A 707 -1.96 8.62 -16.48
CA THR A 707 -1.43 9.53 -17.49
C THR A 707 -2.52 10.08 -18.38
N GLU A 708 -2.29 11.23 -19.01
CA GLU A 708 -3.15 11.82 -20.02
C GLU A 708 -2.54 11.72 -21.44
N PRO A 709 -3.35 11.77 -22.52
CA PRO A 709 -2.85 11.71 -23.90
C PRO A 709 -1.84 12.83 -24.18
N GLY A 710 -0.64 12.45 -24.62
CA GLY A 710 0.45 13.36 -24.93
C GLY A 710 1.30 13.78 -23.72
N GLN A 711 1.00 13.31 -22.52
CA GLN A 711 1.82 13.56 -21.33
C GLN A 711 3.19 12.89 -21.49
N VAL A 712 4.26 13.66 -21.27
CA VAL A 712 5.64 13.18 -21.30
C VAL A 712 6.11 12.98 -19.87
N VAL A 713 6.64 11.81 -19.56
CA VAL A 713 7.27 11.50 -18.28
C VAL A 713 8.72 11.12 -18.48
N TYR A 714 9.54 11.50 -17.52
CA TYR A 714 10.95 11.15 -17.43
C TYR A 714 11.14 10.21 -16.24
N ILE A 715 11.71 9.05 -16.45
CA ILE A 715 11.94 8.06 -15.40
C ILE A 715 13.45 8.00 -15.17
N ARG A 716 13.88 8.20 -13.92
CA ARG A 716 15.26 7.99 -13.48
C ARG A 716 15.31 6.70 -12.69
N VAL A 717 16.07 5.72 -13.16
CA VAL A 717 16.37 4.50 -12.42
C VAL A 717 17.77 4.64 -11.82
N PHE A 718 17.91 4.39 -10.52
CA PHE A 718 19.19 4.56 -9.83
C PHE A 718 19.34 3.57 -8.68
N ALA A 719 20.58 3.39 -8.23
CA ALA A 719 20.91 2.56 -7.08
C ALA A 719 21.41 3.43 -5.92
N ASP A 720 21.44 2.86 -4.72
CA ASP A 720 22.00 3.53 -3.55
C ASP A 720 23.42 4.07 -3.77
N VAL A 721 23.77 5.14 -3.03
CA VAL A 721 25.05 5.82 -3.21
C VAL A 721 26.22 4.85 -2.98
N GLY A 722 26.98 4.59 -4.05
CA GLY A 722 28.14 3.71 -3.99
C GLY A 722 27.89 2.26 -4.43
N THR A 723 26.65 1.89 -4.74
CA THR A 723 26.30 0.54 -5.22
C THR A 723 26.34 0.47 -6.74
N THR A 724 26.32 -0.75 -7.26
CA THR A 724 26.33 -1.05 -8.69
C THR A 724 25.41 -2.25 -8.91
N ILE A 725 24.54 -2.19 -9.92
CA ILE A 725 23.54 -3.23 -10.17
C ILE A 725 23.95 -4.02 -11.43
N PRO A 726 24.20 -5.34 -11.32
CA PRO A 726 24.70 -6.16 -12.42
C PRO A 726 23.64 -6.57 -13.44
N GLY A 727 22.36 -6.33 -13.14
CA GLY A 727 21.23 -6.64 -14.01
C GLY A 727 19.93 -6.12 -13.40
N TYR A 728 19.14 -5.38 -14.17
CA TYR A 728 17.75 -5.08 -13.87
C TYR A 728 16.88 -5.12 -15.14
N GLU A 729 15.59 -5.36 -14.94
CA GLU A 729 14.56 -5.28 -15.97
C GLU A 729 13.65 -4.09 -15.65
N PHE A 730 13.39 -3.24 -16.64
CA PHE A 730 12.47 -2.13 -16.53
C PHE A 730 11.36 -2.30 -17.56
N SER A 731 10.11 -2.24 -17.14
CA SER A 731 8.97 -2.26 -18.04
C SER A 731 8.01 -1.12 -17.76
N ILE A 732 7.42 -0.61 -18.83
CA ILE A 732 6.31 0.34 -18.79
C ILE A 732 5.23 -0.21 -19.70
N ARG A 733 4.03 -0.38 -19.15
CA ARG A 733 2.89 -0.97 -19.85
C ARG A 733 1.63 -0.23 -19.49
N TYR A 734 0.74 -0.01 -20.44
CA TYR A 734 -0.62 0.35 -20.07
C TYR A 734 -1.25 -0.79 -19.27
N GLN A 735 -1.87 -0.49 -18.13
CA GLN A 735 -2.76 -1.44 -17.48
C GLN A 735 -4.03 -1.53 -18.32
N ASP A 736 -4.16 -2.63 -19.06
CA ASP A 736 -5.44 -3.02 -19.62
C ASP A 736 -6.32 -3.52 -18.45
N LEU A 737 -6.98 -2.60 -17.74
CA LEU A 737 -8.19 -2.92 -16.97
C LEU A 737 -9.18 -3.43 -18.02
N GLY A 738 -9.42 -4.74 -18.06
CA GLY A 738 -10.10 -5.44 -19.17
C GLY A 738 -11.57 -5.08 -19.44
N PHE A 739 -11.97 -3.81 -19.35
CA PHE A 739 -13.29 -3.28 -19.68
C PHE A 739 -13.09 -1.88 -20.30
N GLU A 740 -13.53 -1.67 -21.54
CA GLU A 740 -13.70 -0.32 -22.08
C GLU A 740 -14.80 0.38 -21.25
N PRO A 741 -14.52 1.53 -20.59
CA PRO A 741 -15.52 2.18 -19.73
C PRO A 741 -16.82 2.48 -20.49
N GLY A 742 -17.92 1.89 -20.00
CA GLY A 742 -19.25 2.00 -20.61
C GLY A 742 -19.61 0.94 -21.65
N ASP A 743 -18.69 0.06 -22.07
CA ASP A 743 -18.99 -1.14 -22.89
C ASP A 743 -19.48 -2.28 -21.99
N VAL A 744 -20.65 -2.08 -21.38
CA VAL A 744 -21.19 -3.00 -20.37
C VAL A 744 -21.66 -4.32 -20.97
N ASN A 745 -21.87 -4.38 -22.29
CA ASN A 745 -22.27 -5.59 -23.01
C ASN A 745 -21.10 -6.33 -23.68
N GLN A 746 -19.88 -5.75 -23.66
CA GLN A 746 -18.63 -6.31 -24.18
C GLN A 746 -18.65 -6.60 -25.69
N ASP A 747 -19.39 -5.83 -26.47
CA ASP A 747 -19.43 -5.96 -27.93
C ASP A 747 -18.34 -5.12 -28.65
N GLY A 748 -17.56 -4.35 -27.88
CA GLY A 748 -16.47 -3.51 -28.36
C GLY A 748 -16.92 -2.13 -28.82
N ALA A 749 -18.16 -1.70 -28.54
CA ALA A 749 -18.67 -0.40 -28.90
C ALA A 749 -19.60 0.19 -27.83
N VAL A 750 -19.20 1.30 -27.21
CA VAL A 750 -20.07 2.03 -26.27
C VAL A 750 -21.17 2.78 -27.03
N ASN A 751 -22.41 2.33 -26.91
CA ASN A 751 -23.56 2.86 -27.65
C ASN A 751 -24.89 2.68 -26.88
N VAL A 752 -26.02 3.00 -27.53
CA VAL A 752 -27.34 2.91 -26.89
C VAL A 752 -27.71 1.49 -26.41
N ALA A 753 -27.10 0.45 -26.97
CA ALA A 753 -27.28 -0.93 -26.50
C ALA A 753 -26.70 -1.16 -25.10
N ASP A 754 -25.65 -0.43 -24.72
CA ASP A 754 -25.08 -0.47 -23.37
C ASP A 754 -25.99 0.19 -22.35
N VAL A 755 -26.66 1.28 -22.75
CA VAL A 755 -27.68 1.94 -21.92
C VAL A 755 -28.85 0.99 -21.67
N ASP A 756 -29.32 0.28 -22.71
CA ASP A 756 -30.37 -0.73 -22.58
C ASP A 756 -29.94 -1.90 -21.66
N GLU A 757 -28.69 -2.36 -21.73
CA GLU A 757 -28.18 -3.45 -20.89
C GLU A 757 -27.99 -3.01 -19.43
N LEU A 758 -27.56 -1.76 -19.20
CA LEU A 758 -27.45 -1.17 -17.86
C LEU A 758 -28.83 -1.01 -17.20
N CYS A 759 -29.83 -0.49 -17.91
CA CYS A 759 -31.23 -0.45 -17.43
C CYS A 759 -31.72 -1.86 -17.03
N ASN A 760 -31.42 -2.89 -17.83
CA ASN A 760 -31.78 -4.27 -17.51
C ASN A 760 -31.08 -4.77 -16.23
N ALA A 761 -29.82 -4.40 -16.02
CA ALA A 761 -29.04 -4.75 -14.83
C ALA A 761 -29.60 -4.08 -13.57
N MET A 762 -30.00 -2.80 -13.65
CA MET A 762 -30.67 -2.05 -12.58
C MET A 762 -31.99 -2.71 -12.18
N GLN A 763 -32.84 -3.08 -13.16
CA GLN A 763 -34.10 -3.78 -12.88
C GLN A 763 -33.89 -5.18 -12.26
N SER A 764 -32.83 -5.87 -12.68
CA SER A 764 -32.51 -7.24 -12.25
C SER A 764 -31.67 -7.31 -10.98
N ASN A 765 -31.21 -6.16 -10.46
CA ASN A 765 -30.27 -6.03 -9.35
C ASN A 765 -29.06 -6.98 -9.49
N LYS A 766 -28.45 -7.02 -10.69
CA LYS A 766 -27.30 -7.88 -10.97
C LYS A 766 -26.03 -7.26 -10.38
N PRO A 767 -25.37 -7.89 -9.38
CA PRO A 767 -24.10 -7.39 -8.89
C PRO A 767 -22.98 -7.85 -9.83
N ALA A 768 -22.46 -6.94 -10.65
CA ALA A 768 -21.24 -7.16 -11.42
C ALA A 768 -20.50 -5.84 -11.60
N LEU A 769 -19.17 -5.89 -11.48
CA LEU A 769 -18.27 -4.74 -11.62
C LEU A 769 -18.39 -4.02 -12.98
N GLN A 770 -18.91 -4.69 -14.00
CA GLN A 770 -19.12 -4.11 -15.33
C GLN A 770 -20.32 -3.16 -15.41
N PHE A 771 -21.23 -3.18 -14.42
CA PHE A 771 -22.42 -2.32 -14.38
C PHE A 771 -22.33 -1.20 -13.33
N ASP A 772 -21.33 -1.29 -12.44
CA ASP A 772 -21.00 -0.29 -11.42
C ASP A 772 -19.94 0.65 -12.02
N LEU A 773 -20.42 1.61 -12.82
CA LEU A 773 -19.59 2.51 -13.62
C LEU A 773 -19.02 3.66 -12.78
N ASN A 774 -19.68 4.02 -11.68
CA ASN A 774 -19.24 5.07 -10.77
C ASN A 774 -18.41 4.53 -9.58
N GLN A 775 -18.26 3.21 -9.47
CA GLN A 775 -17.47 2.47 -8.47
C GLN A 775 -17.92 2.65 -7.03
N ASP A 776 -19.23 2.82 -6.79
CA ASP A 776 -19.81 2.94 -5.45
C ASP A 776 -20.34 1.60 -4.87
N ALA A 777 -20.13 0.50 -5.60
CA ALA A 777 -20.57 -0.87 -5.29
C ALA A 777 -22.09 -1.07 -5.34
N VAL A 778 -22.84 -0.14 -5.93
CA VAL A 778 -24.27 -0.20 -6.18
C VAL A 778 -24.49 -0.01 -7.68
N VAL A 779 -25.42 -0.78 -8.27
CA VAL A 779 -25.86 -0.54 -9.66
C VAL A 779 -27.15 0.24 -9.60
N ASP A 780 -27.08 1.55 -9.77
CA ASP A 780 -28.21 2.47 -9.65
C ASP A 780 -28.21 3.61 -10.68
N GLN A 781 -29.02 4.64 -10.44
CA GLN A 781 -29.21 5.76 -11.37
C GLN A 781 -27.91 6.54 -11.60
N LEU A 782 -26.98 6.54 -10.64
CA LEU A 782 -25.71 7.25 -10.78
C LEU A 782 -24.80 6.58 -11.83
N ASP A 783 -24.90 5.26 -12.03
CA ASP A 783 -24.19 4.57 -13.11
C ASP A 783 -24.76 4.94 -14.49
N LEU A 784 -26.09 5.05 -14.57
CA LEU A 784 -26.78 5.44 -15.79
C LEU A 784 -26.45 6.89 -16.17
N ASP A 785 -26.42 7.79 -15.17
CA ASP A 785 -26.04 9.18 -15.37
C ASP A 785 -24.58 9.29 -15.84
N TYR A 786 -23.67 8.50 -15.26
CA TYR A 786 -22.27 8.44 -15.67
C TYR A 786 -22.12 7.94 -17.12
N LEU A 787 -22.83 6.86 -17.50
CA LEU A 787 -22.81 6.34 -18.86
C LEU A 787 -23.31 7.37 -19.89
N LEU A 788 -24.40 8.08 -19.58
CA LEU A 788 -25.01 9.03 -20.50
C LEU A 788 -24.22 10.34 -20.62
N ILE A 789 -23.79 10.90 -19.50
CA ILE A 789 -23.21 12.25 -19.45
C ILE A 789 -21.70 12.21 -19.68
N ASP A 790 -21.00 11.33 -18.97
CA ASP A 790 -19.54 11.33 -18.92
C ASP A 790 -18.94 10.45 -20.01
N VAL A 791 -19.58 9.31 -20.34
CA VAL A 791 -19.08 8.39 -21.36
C VAL A 791 -19.65 8.69 -22.75
N LEU A 792 -20.98 8.70 -22.91
CA LEU A 792 -21.65 8.88 -24.21
C LEU A 792 -21.81 10.35 -24.63
N GLN A 793 -21.63 11.29 -23.71
CA GLN A 793 -21.80 12.73 -23.95
C GLN A 793 -23.18 13.11 -24.55
N SER A 794 -24.25 12.36 -24.21
CA SER A 794 -25.61 12.55 -24.72
C SER A 794 -26.31 13.82 -24.19
N GLY A 795 -25.70 14.49 -23.22
CA GLY A 795 -26.31 15.64 -22.55
C GLY A 795 -27.44 15.26 -21.59
N GLY A 796 -27.58 13.97 -21.25
CA GLY A 796 -28.52 13.45 -20.24
C GLY A 796 -29.63 12.56 -20.82
N VAL A 797 -30.70 12.41 -20.04
CA VAL A 797 -31.89 11.62 -20.38
C VAL A 797 -32.68 12.25 -21.53
N GLY A 798 -33.16 11.45 -22.47
CA GLY A 798 -34.01 11.89 -23.59
C GLY A 798 -33.33 11.98 -24.96
N ASP A 799 -32.00 12.03 -25.04
CA ASP A 799 -31.25 12.05 -26.30
C ASP A 799 -31.02 10.63 -26.86
N VAL A 800 -32.07 10.04 -27.42
CA VAL A 800 -32.07 8.64 -27.91
C VAL A 800 -31.11 8.41 -29.08
N ASN A 801 -30.76 9.46 -29.83
CA ASN A 801 -29.87 9.34 -30.97
C ASN A 801 -28.39 9.65 -30.64
N LEU A 802 -28.12 10.03 -29.38
CA LEU A 802 -26.78 10.32 -28.83
C LEU A 802 -26.05 11.41 -29.63
N ASP A 803 -26.76 12.44 -30.12
CA ASP A 803 -26.15 13.60 -30.78
C ASP A 803 -25.74 14.73 -29.81
N GLY A 804 -25.91 14.50 -28.51
CA GLY A 804 -25.63 15.42 -27.43
C GLY A 804 -26.74 16.46 -27.22
N VAL A 805 -27.90 16.32 -27.88
CA VAL A 805 -28.98 17.32 -27.85
C VAL A 805 -30.37 16.68 -27.84
N PHE A 806 -30.98 16.58 -26.64
CA PHE A 806 -32.40 16.23 -26.53
C PHE A 806 -33.32 17.26 -27.21
N ASN A 807 -33.96 16.89 -28.32
CA ASN A 807 -34.83 17.76 -29.11
C ASN A 807 -36.03 17.02 -29.75
N SER A 808 -36.75 17.70 -30.64
CA SER A 808 -37.92 17.10 -31.31
C SER A 808 -37.58 15.89 -32.20
N GLY A 809 -36.32 15.74 -32.62
CA GLY A 809 -35.85 14.58 -33.37
C GLY A 809 -35.95 13.29 -32.56
N ASP A 810 -35.53 13.34 -31.30
CA ASP A 810 -35.56 12.20 -30.37
C ASP A 810 -36.99 11.78 -30.06
N LEU A 811 -37.85 12.76 -29.77
CA LEU A 811 -39.28 12.52 -29.55
C LEU A 811 -39.92 11.82 -30.76
N VAL A 812 -39.60 12.27 -31.98
CA VAL A 812 -40.12 11.62 -33.19
C VAL A 812 -39.59 10.19 -33.33
N ALA A 813 -38.33 9.94 -32.97
CA ALA A 813 -37.73 8.61 -33.02
C ALA A 813 -38.50 7.63 -32.11
N VAL A 814 -38.70 7.97 -30.83
CA VAL A 814 -39.40 7.10 -29.87
C VAL A 814 -40.88 6.94 -30.19
N PHE A 815 -41.60 8.02 -30.55
CA PHE A 815 -43.02 7.91 -30.90
C PHE A 815 -43.27 7.13 -32.19
N SER A 816 -42.28 7.03 -33.08
CA SER A 816 -42.41 6.24 -34.32
C SER A 816 -42.42 4.74 -34.08
N LEU A 817 -41.92 4.28 -32.92
CA LEU A 817 -41.90 2.88 -32.51
C LEU A 817 -43.25 2.43 -31.95
N GLY A 818 -44.05 3.38 -31.42
CA GLY A 818 -45.44 3.15 -31.04
C GLY A 818 -45.64 2.46 -29.69
N GLU A 819 -44.63 2.51 -28.81
CA GLU A 819 -44.66 1.88 -27.48
C GLU A 819 -45.24 2.81 -26.39
N TYR A 820 -45.44 4.10 -26.69
CA TYR A 820 -46.02 5.06 -25.74
C TYR A 820 -47.44 4.67 -25.31
N GLU A 821 -47.62 4.38 -24.03
CA GLU A 821 -48.90 3.96 -23.43
C GLU A 821 -49.59 2.82 -24.20
N ASP A 822 -48.82 1.87 -24.76
CA ASP A 822 -49.35 0.78 -25.58
C ASP A 822 -50.04 -0.33 -24.74
N GLY A 823 -49.78 -0.35 -23.44
CA GLY A 823 -50.35 -1.28 -22.45
C GLY A 823 -49.71 -2.66 -22.44
N ILE A 824 -48.52 -2.82 -23.00
CA ILE A 824 -47.74 -4.07 -23.01
C ILE A 824 -46.62 -3.97 -21.96
N ALA A 825 -46.72 -4.77 -20.90
CA ALA A 825 -45.78 -4.64 -19.81
C ALA A 825 -44.33 -5.06 -20.17
N SER A 826 -43.35 -4.28 -19.74
CA SER A 826 -41.90 -4.55 -19.86
C SER A 826 -41.41 -4.78 -21.30
N ASN A 827 -42.01 -4.12 -22.29
CA ASN A 827 -41.56 -4.17 -23.68
C ASN A 827 -40.70 -2.98 -24.11
N SER A 828 -40.70 -1.92 -23.33
CA SER A 828 -39.98 -0.69 -23.64
C SER A 828 -38.53 -0.77 -23.18
N LYS A 829 -37.66 -0.04 -23.88
CA LYS A 829 -36.24 0.11 -23.59
C LYS A 829 -35.88 1.59 -23.58
N TRP A 830 -34.68 1.93 -23.12
CA TRP A 830 -34.21 3.30 -23.16
C TRP A 830 -34.21 3.86 -24.59
N SER A 831 -33.79 3.05 -25.55
CA SER A 831 -33.84 3.37 -26.98
C SER A 831 -35.25 3.56 -27.57
N SER A 832 -36.31 3.10 -26.89
CA SER A 832 -37.70 3.25 -27.31
C SER A 832 -38.55 4.20 -26.46
N GLY A 833 -37.99 4.76 -25.39
CA GLY A 833 -38.58 5.84 -24.61
C GLY A 833 -38.66 5.61 -23.10
N ASP A 834 -38.26 4.44 -22.59
CA ASP A 834 -38.19 4.13 -21.16
C ASP A 834 -36.93 4.76 -20.53
N TRP A 835 -37.03 6.03 -20.16
CA TRP A 835 -35.90 6.82 -19.67
C TRP A 835 -35.74 6.76 -18.16
N ASN A 836 -36.64 6.06 -17.47
CA ASN A 836 -36.56 5.80 -16.03
C ASN A 836 -36.18 4.33 -15.72
N CYS A 837 -35.96 3.52 -16.75
CA CYS A 837 -35.67 2.09 -16.70
C CYS A 837 -36.71 1.28 -15.92
N ASP A 838 -38.01 1.60 -15.98
CA ASP A 838 -39.08 0.83 -15.31
C ASP A 838 -39.76 -0.21 -16.21
N GLY A 839 -39.40 -0.24 -17.49
CA GLY A 839 -39.89 -1.16 -18.51
C GLY A 839 -41.11 -0.68 -19.29
N GLU A 840 -41.66 0.50 -18.98
CA GLU A 840 -42.79 1.11 -19.67
C GLU A 840 -42.39 2.44 -20.30
N PHE A 841 -42.93 2.76 -21.48
CA PHE A 841 -42.82 4.12 -22.03
C PHE A 841 -44.12 4.87 -21.79
N ASP A 842 -44.16 5.73 -20.77
CA ASP A 842 -45.35 6.46 -20.36
C ASP A 842 -45.09 7.93 -19.98
N SER A 843 -46.08 8.54 -19.33
CA SER A 843 -46.01 9.95 -18.94
C SER A 843 -44.93 10.25 -17.89
N SER A 844 -44.46 9.25 -17.14
CA SER A 844 -43.43 9.39 -16.11
C SER A 844 -42.02 9.55 -16.69
N ASP A 845 -41.72 8.92 -17.82
CA ASP A 845 -40.47 9.11 -18.57
C ASP A 845 -40.31 10.55 -19.05
N PHE A 846 -41.40 11.13 -19.55
CA PHE A 846 -41.43 12.52 -19.94
C PHE A 846 -41.22 13.45 -18.75
N VAL A 847 -41.73 13.10 -17.57
CA VAL A 847 -41.50 13.90 -16.37
C VAL A 847 -40.00 13.94 -16.06
N ILE A 848 -39.29 12.81 -16.15
CA ILE A 848 -37.85 12.73 -15.90
C ILE A 848 -37.06 13.50 -16.97
N ALA A 849 -37.30 13.22 -18.26
CA ALA A 849 -36.57 13.87 -19.35
C ALA A 849 -36.81 15.39 -19.44
N PHE A 850 -37.99 15.89 -19.07
CA PHE A 850 -38.26 17.33 -19.05
C PHE A 850 -37.92 18.02 -17.72
N GLN A 851 -37.87 17.29 -16.60
CA GLN A 851 -37.42 17.84 -15.31
C GLN A 851 -35.91 18.11 -15.30
N ASP A 852 -35.13 17.30 -16.00
CA ASP A 852 -33.70 17.50 -16.20
C ASP A 852 -33.39 18.85 -16.90
N GLY A 853 -34.36 19.38 -17.67
CA GLY A 853 -34.30 20.72 -18.25
C GLY A 853 -33.49 20.82 -19.55
N SER A 854 -33.07 19.68 -20.09
CA SER A 854 -32.14 19.53 -21.21
C SER A 854 -32.78 19.67 -22.60
N TYR A 855 -34.12 19.75 -22.67
CA TYR A 855 -34.83 19.89 -23.96
C TYR A 855 -34.52 21.20 -24.68
N SER A 856 -33.93 21.10 -25.86
CA SER A 856 -33.61 22.23 -26.74
C SER A 856 -34.55 22.30 -27.94
N ALA A 857 -35.29 23.40 -28.07
CA ALA A 857 -36.10 23.66 -29.27
C ALA A 857 -35.16 23.95 -30.46
N ALA A 858 -34.93 22.94 -31.30
CA ALA A 858 -33.97 22.94 -32.40
C ALA A 858 -33.88 24.27 -33.17
N GLY A 859 -32.73 24.94 -33.07
CA GLY A 859 -32.32 26.04 -33.93
C GLY A 859 -31.41 25.56 -35.05
N LYS A 860 -31.96 25.02 -36.15
CA LYS A 860 -31.14 24.53 -37.28
C LYS A 860 -30.49 25.70 -38.04
N LYS A 861 -29.18 25.92 -37.89
CA LYS A 861 -28.36 26.62 -38.90
C LYS A 861 -27.60 25.58 -39.71
N VAL A 862 -28.24 25.13 -40.79
CA VAL A 862 -27.58 24.33 -41.83
C VAL A 862 -26.50 25.19 -42.49
N SER A 863 -25.31 24.63 -42.67
CA SER A 863 -24.19 25.35 -43.29
C SER A 863 -24.49 25.60 -44.79
N PRO A 864 -23.99 26.69 -45.39
CA PRO A 864 -24.19 26.96 -46.82
C PRO A 864 -23.67 25.86 -47.75
N SER A 865 -22.72 25.03 -47.30
CA SER A 865 -22.21 23.85 -48.02
C SER A 865 -23.23 22.72 -48.07
N GLU A 866 -23.92 22.43 -46.97
CA GLU A 866 -24.96 21.38 -46.94
C GLU A 866 -26.18 21.75 -47.80
N VAL A 867 -26.51 23.04 -47.91
CA VAL A 867 -27.55 23.52 -48.82
C VAL A 867 -27.17 23.33 -50.29
N ALA A 868 -25.88 23.38 -50.63
CA ALA A 868 -25.40 23.19 -52.01
C ALA A 868 -25.41 21.70 -52.43
N ASP A 869 -25.12 20.80 -51.49
CA ASP A 869 -25.16 19.35 -51.74
C ASP A 869 -26.61 18.85 -51.88
N TRP A 870 -27.53 19.37 -51.08
CA TRP A 870 -28.96 19.05 -51.22
C TRP A 870 -29.58 19.61 -52.50
N ALA A 871 -29.12 20.78 -52.97
CA ALA A 871 -29.56 21.34 -54.25
C ALA A 871 -29.10 20.53 -55.48
N SER A 872 -27.92 19.90 -55.39
CA SER A 872 -27.37 19.04 -56.45
C SER A 872 -28.07 17.68 -56.49
N ALA A 873 -28.34 17.07 -55.33
CA ALA A 873 -29.11 15.82 -55.23
C ALA A 873 -30.56 15.98 -55.76
N MET A 874 -31.19 17.14 -55.51
CA MET A 874 -32.55 17.45 -56.00
C MET A 874 -32.64 17.79 -57.50
N GLN A 875 -31.53 18.09 -58.18
CA GLN A 875 -31.52 18.27 -59.64
C GLN A 875 -31.45 16.94 -60.38
N ASP A 876 -30.73 15.95 -59.83
CA ASP A 876 -30.58 14.63 -60.43
C ASP A 876 -31.90 13.83 -60.34
N ASP A 877 -32.62 13.95 -59.22
CA ASP A 877 -33.96 13.36 -59.06
C ASP A 877 -35.04 14.05 -59.91
N ARG A 878 -34.91 15.36 -60.18
CA ARG A 878 -35.82 16.07 -61.10
C ARG A 878 -35.62 15.68 -62.57
N GLN A 879 -34.44 15.20 -62.96
CA GLN A 879 -34.23 14.64 -64.31
C GLN A 879 -34.74 13.20 -64.40
N ARG A 880 -34.63 12.38 -63.34
CA ARG A 880 -35.18 11.02 -63.29
C ARG A 880 -36.71 10.99 -63.29
N LEU A 881 -37.37 11.99 -62.72
CA LEU A 881 -38.84 12.10 -62.69
C LEU A 881 -39.48 12.69 -63.96
N ARG A 882 -38.71 13.10 -64.97
CA ARG A 882 -39.25 13.56 -66.28
C ARG A 882 -39.29 12.47 -67.38
N VAL A 883 -38.80 11.26 -67.12
CA VAL A 883 -38.73 10.18 -68.12
C VAL A 883 -39.84 9.12 -67.92
N THR A 884 -40.73 9.28 -66.93
CA THR A 884 -41.83 8.32 -66.67
C THR A 884 -43.25 8.89 -66.86
N HIS A 885 -43.40 10.04 -67.51
CA HIS A 885 -44.66 10.51 -68.08
C HIS A 885 -44.44 11.03 -69.52
N GLU A 886 -44.22 10.11 -70.46
CA GLU A 886 -44.67 10.16 -71.86
C GLU A 886 -45.15 8.77 -72.28
#